data_AF-A0A8J7AZB8-F1
#
_entry.id   AF-A0A8J7AZB8-F1
#
_cell.length_a   1.000
_cell.length_b   1.000
_cell.length_c   1.000
_cell.angle_alpha   90.00
_cell.angle_beta   90.00
_cell.angle_gamma   90.00
#
_symmetry.space_group_name_H-M   'P 1'
#
loop_
_entity.id
_entity.type
_entity.pdbx_description
1 polymer ?
#
loop_
_entity_poly.entity_id
_entity_poly.type
_entity_poly.pdbx_seq_one_letter_code
_entity_poly.pdbx_strand_id
1 'polypeptide(L)'
;FIDQWQQLSEQASLASADAVAVLATDGNGGAQVQALVEPFVWPVQTSLDLAIYPGRLSLANQDNANGTTLRLADGEALTLTGLSALAGISGRFSQNGTDYTLLAGSLLASGGPSGLRDQRGLGRSASGEATGAMLRTPVSLELEPDVFSRYELTTTQQPLSLRVGDRSWQLWFRDLPIQVEAGAALAFSRQHTQSTAAEDVNDPNALSPRYNVLTGYEWRLGEIVPLNAEADYEEDPLPPFLTVFHLHFYPLTLEAVTLVEGQVQSLSLVGRLQLPLSAKGEALLDLSSEVEFTFERDSTGTLGLSAVALAVEHPDANARGIWPLAPESLLALTNQATTGVPQLTWGQISLETDGETGAQALRLNEVWLNFFLFDQAWALPLANPLVFPEAETDSVGGIYPFPSLGPAVALAPRQATLTLSLAGEFRRHAASLQVDLHLGQMAGAAGDEPTFRAAVEFPLIKLADEDGETAAPVLWESASLFNQLSLTPGSLTLNHQALEFEWHRYEPRQEALYFLPGMALKALELPGFAALTFTAQYRAETGPDGAQYPDLRLATAFLETILTCQWGESLQSGTGATPSGAMEDDETKGDETKNDETKGDRIFAPAAGDLVIGYTSQWLPSQESQPGSWAEALLLNGFLEVKNLISWPLGLKSHAEVDGLSPAGVVLPPLPAADGDGPRSLSHLRHSLRVLLNQHSLPVEMLALGEAGQMFRFQGDRPWQLLAVTEHQLLAVFASGSAYSLGQTRRWTTTQTVRLMTVRGFKTFLSQSQAQTVDPARGGASLGQTSLGLWNSALQAQLLDAATPALDEAALGAMLMVEASALHWLRTSPV
;
A
#
# COMPACT_ATOMS: atom_id res chain seq x y z
N PHE A 1 6.52 -58.73 -0.84
CA PHE A 1 6.52 -58.71 0.63
C PHE A 1 6.81 -60.08 1.25
N ILE A 2 6.04 -61.14 0.96
CA ILE A 2 6.32 -62.50 1.49
C ILE A 2 7.69 -63.00 1.03
N ASP A 3 8.02 -62.87 -0.25
CA ASP A 3 9.30 -63.33 -0.79
C ASP A 3 10.50 -62.59 -0.17
N GLN A 4 10.35 -61.30 0.15
CA GLN A 4 11.40 -60.49 0.78
C GLN A 4 11.62 -60.88 2.25
N TRP A 5 10.55 -61.15 3.00
CA TRP A 5 10.65 -61.68 4.36
C TRP A 5 11.21 -63.10 4.39
N GLN A 6 10.88 -63.92 3.40
CA GLN A 6 11.46 -65.24 3.23
C GLN A 6 12.94 -65.17 2.88
N GLN A 7 13.35 -64.26 2.00
CA GLN A 7 14.75 -64.01 1.65
C GLN A 7 15.56 -63.50 2.86
N LEU A 8 14.99 -62.60 3.67
CA LEU A 8 15.61 -62.11 4.91
C LEU A 8 15.72 -63.23 5.96
N SER A 9 14.73 -64.11 6.07
CA SER A 9 14.76 -65.28 6.96
C SER A 9 15.79 -66.32 6.51
N GLU A 10 15.93 -66.55 5.20
CA GLU A 10 16.98 -67.40 4.61
C GLU A 10 18.36 -66.78 4.83
N GLN A 11 18.53 -65.47 4.63
CA GLN A 11 19.79 -64.77 4.90
C GLN A 11 20.16 -64.81 6.39
N ALA A 12 19.20 -64.67 7.30
CA ALA A 12 19.42 -64.80 8.75
C ALA A 12 19.81 -66.23 9.13
N SER A 13 19.21 -67.24 8.48
CA SER A 13 19.55 -68.65 8.68
C SER A 13 20.94 -69.00 8.14
N LEU A 14 21.32 -68.44 6.98
CA LEU A 14 22.65 -68.58 6.39
C LEU A 14 23.72 -67.86 7.21
N ALA A 15 23.44 -66.66 7.73
CA ALA A 15 24.34 -65.94 8.63
C ALA A 15 24.55 -66.68 9.97
N SER A 16 23.51 -67.34 10.48
CA SER A 16 23.61 -68.23 11.64
C SER A 16 24.49 -69.46 11.35
N ALA A 17 24.35 -70.06 10.17
CA ALA A 17 25.19 -71.17 9.73
C ALA A 17 26.66 -70.76 9.52
N ASP A 18 26.91 -69.58 8.96
CA ASP A 18 28.26 -69.00 8.82
C ASP A 18 28.88 -68.67 10.18
N ALA A 19 28.11 -68.16 11.14
CA ALA A 19 28.59 -67.91 12.51
C ALA A 19 28.98 -69.21 13.23
N VAL A 20 28.23 -70.30 13.02
CA VAL A 20 28.56 -71.64 13.52
C VAL A 20 29.80 -72.20 12.83
N ALA A 21 29.96 -71.98 11.52
CA ALA A 21 31.15 -72.40 10.77
C ALA A 21 32.40 -71.67 11.24
N VAL A 22 32.31 -70.35 11.50
CA VAL A 22 33.39 -69.52 12.05
C VAL A 22 33.79 -69.98 13.46
N LEU A 23 32.82 -70.31 14.32
CA LEU A 23 33.08 -70.89 15.66
C LEU A 23 33.70 -72.30 15.60
N ALA A 24 33.55 -73.02 14.49
CA ALA A 24 34.06 -74.38 14.30
C ALA A 24 35.41 -74.46 13.56
N THR A 25 35.89 -73.39 12.90
CA THR A 25 37.09 -73.41 12.04
C THR A 25 38.36 -72.75 12.59
N ASP A 26 38.48 -72.53 13.91
CA ASP A 26 39.75 -72.09 14.50
C ASP A 26 40.75 -73.23 14.71
N GLY A 27 41.21 -73.80 13.59
CA GLY A 27 42.49 -74.47 13.52
C GLY A 27 43.63 -73.45 13.49
N ASN A 28 43.99 -72.90 14.67
CA ASN A 28 45.33 -72.37 15.07
C ASN A 28 45.35 -71.03 15.85
N GLY A 29 44.22 -70.43 16.21
CA GLY A 29 44.19 -69.30 17.15
C GLY A 29 42.91 -69.34 17.96
N GLY A 30 42.97 -69.75 19.23
CA GLY A 30 41.77 -69.94 20.05
C GLY A 30 40.87 -68.70 20.08
N ALA A 31 39.56 -68.92 20.15
CA ALA A 31 38.55 -67.87 20.20
C ALA A 31 38.87 -66.84 21.30
N GLN A 32 38.71 -65.56 20.98
CA GLN A 32 38.99 -64.46 21.92
C GLN A 32 37.74 -63.60 22.09
N VAL A 33 37.38 -63.31 23.34
CA VAL A 33 36.38 -62.29 23.66
C VAL A 33 37.12 -60.96 23.78
N GLN A 34 36.80 -60.03 22.89
CA GLN A 34 37.32 -58.67 22.87
C GLN A 34 36.24 -57.68 23.33
N ALA A 35 36.64 -56.49 23.80
CA ALA A 35 35.75 -55.38 24.16
C ALA A 35 34.74 -55.64 25.31
N LEU A 36 34.88 -56.72 26.08
CA LEU A 36 34.12 -56.90 27.33
C LEU A 36 34.57 -55.90 28.40
N VAL A 37 35.87 -55.57 28.41
CA VAL A 37 36.52 -54.48 29.16
C VAL A 37 37.74 -54.01 28.36
N GLU A 38 37.76 -52.78 27.86
CA GLU A 38 38.99 -52.23 27.23
C GLU A 38 40.09 -52.06 28.30
N PRO A 39 41.37 -52.38 28.03
CA PRO A 39 41.99 -52.82 26.75
C PRO A 39 42.26 -54.35 26.66
N PHE A 40 41.52 -55.20 27.38
CA PHE A 40 41.89 -56.62 27.52
C PHE A 40 41.23 -57.54 26.49
N VAL A 41 42.05 -58.42 25.90
CA VAL A 41 41.63 -59.52 25.03
C VAL A 41 41.57 -60.79 25.89
N TRP A 42 40.41 -61.41 26.00
CA TRP A 42 40.21 -62.61 26.82
C TRP A 42 40.17 -63.89 25.97
N PRO A 43 41.23 -64.70 25.95
CA PRO A 43 41.23 -65.99 25.25
C PRO A 43 40.35 -67.03 25.94
N VAL A 44 39.47 -67.69 25.17
CA VAL A 44 38.47 -68.63 25.67
C VAL A 44 38.43 -69.95 24.89
N GLN A 45 38.10 -71.03 25.59
CA GLN A 45 37.58 -72.27 25.00
C GLN A 45 36.06 -72.19 24.92
N THR A 46 35.52 -72.36 23.71
CA THR A 46 34.07 -72.31 23.46
C THR A 46 33.47 -73.71 23.36
N SER A 47 32.35 -73.95 24.04
CA SER A 47 31.51 -75.11 23.80
C SER A 47 30.08 -74.69 23.50
N LEU A 48 29.54 -75.14 22.37
CA LEU A 48 28.19 -74.87 21.92
C LEU A 48 27.36 -76.17 21.98
N ASP A 49 26.26 -76.15 22.72
CA ASP A 49 25.28 -77.23 22.80
C ASP A 49 23.93 -76.73 22.27
N LEU A 50 23.57 -77.20 21.09
CA LEU A 50 22.34 -76.81 20.38
C LEU A 50 21.20 -77.82 20.58
N ALA A 51 21.39 -78.86 21.40
CA ALA A 51 20.37 -79.89 21.64
C ALA A 51 19.19 -79.40 22.51
N ILE A 52 19.30 -78.18 23.05
CA ILE A 52 18.36 -77.53 23.97
C ILE A 52 18.02 -76.16 23.38
N TYR A 53 16.76 -75.72 23.37
CA TYR A 53 16.37 -74.37 22.90
C TYR A 53 16.41 -73.37 24.08
N PRO A 54 16.95 -72.13 23.93
CA PRO A 54 17.46 -71.50 22.70
C PRO A 54 18.92 -71.84 22.34
N GLY A 55 19.53 -72.82 22.98
CA GLY A 55 20.93 -73.22 22.82
C GLY A 55 21.73 -72.90 24.08
N ARG A 56 22.92 -73.49 24.21
CA ARG A 56 23.84 -73.21 25.31
C ARG A 56 25.24 -72.93 24.77
N LEU A 57 25.77 -71.73 25.08
CA LEU A 57 27.16 -71.37 24.81
C LEU A 57 27.91 -71.26 26.14
N SER A 58 29.03 -71.96 26.27
CA SER A 58 29.94 -71.81 27.43
C SER A 58 31.31 -71.36 26.95
N LEU A 59 31.84 -70.32 27.58
CA LEU A 59 33.17 -69.76 27.34
C LEU A 59 34.01 -69.98 28.61
N ALA A 60 35.01 -70.85 28.54
CA ALA A 60 35.95 -71.09 29.64
C ALA A 60 37.28 -70.38 29.36
N ASN A 61 37.96 -69.87 30.38
CA ASN A 61 39.30 -69.31 30.19
C ASN A 61 40.26 -70.40 29.65
N GLN A 62 40.97 -70.09 28.55
CA GLN A 62 41.87 -71.03 27.87
C GLN A 62 43.00 -71.57 28.77
N ASP A 63 43.44 -70.80 29.80
CA ASP A 63 44.56 -71.16 30.69
C ASP A 63 44.13 -71.89 31.99
N ASN A 64 42.84 -72.18 32.16
CA ASN A 64 42.22 -73.12 33.11
C ASN A 64 42.70 -73.15 34.59
N ALA A 65 43.35 -72.10 35.12
CA ALA A 65 43.86 -72.11 36.49
C ALA A 65 42.78 -71.91 37.59
N ASN A 66 41.64 -71.28 37.27
CA ASN A 66 40.64 -70.85 38.26
C ASN A 66 39.19 -71.32 37.98
N GLY A 67 38.95 -72.22 37.02
CA GLY A 67 37.62 -72.80 36.76
C GLY A 67 36.53 -71.82 36.30
N THR A 68 36.89 -70.59 35.97
CA THR A 68 35.97 -69.49 35.63
C THR A 68 35.32 -69.76 34.27
N THR A 69 34.00 -69.95 34.25
CA THR A 69 33.23 -70.25 33.03
C THR A 69 32.09 -69.24 32.88
N LEU A 70 32.00 -68.60 31.72
CA LEU A 70 30.86 -67.76 31.33
C LEU A 70 29.85 -68.65 30.62
N ARG A 71 28.61 -68.68 31.13
CA ARG A 71 27.55 -69.56 30.61
C ARG A 71 26.38 -68.71 30.13
N LEU A 72 25.93 -69.00 28.92
CA LEU A 72 24.72 -68.47 28.30
C LEU A 72 23.78 -69.67 28.10
N ALA A 73 22.71 -69.75 28.92
CA ALA A 73 21.73 -70.84 28.90
C ALA A 73 20.34 -70.35 29.36
N ASP A 74 19.29 -71.09 28.99
CA ASP A 74 17.93 -71.04 29.56
C ASP A 74 17.16 -69.69 29.49
N GLY A 75 17.51 -68.79 28.56
CA GLY A 75 16.82 -67.51 28.40
C GLY A 75 16.98 -66.54 29.59
N GLU A 76 17.83 -66.89 30.56
CA GLU A 76 18.14 -66.06 31.72
C GLU A 76 19.58 -65.51 31.70
N ALA A 77 19.78 -64.51 32.54
CA ALA A 77 20.93 -63.61 32.62
C ALA A 77 22.31 -64.30 32.64
N LEU A 78 23.27 -63.60 32.06
CA LEU A 78 24.68 -63.99 31.93
C LEU A 78 25.29 -64.19 33.33
N THR A 79 25.55 -65.43 33.73
CA THR A 79 26.03 -65.74 35.08
C THR A 79 27.56 -65.82 35.10
N LEU A 80 28.21 -64.99 35.92
CA LEU A 80 29.67 -65.00 36.13
C LEU A 80 29.98 -65.61 37.50
N THR A 81 30.83 -66.65 37.53
CA THR A 81 31.23 -67.34 38.77
C THR A 81 32.71 -67.06 39.07
N GLY A 82 33.01 -66.42 40.20
CA GLY A 82 34.38 -66.16 40.69
C GLY A 82 34.70 -64.69 41.01
N LEU A 83 35.08 -64.42 42.27
CA LEU A 83 35.28 -63.08 42.87
C LEU A 83 36.36 -62.18 42.23
N SER A 84 37.29 -62.72 41.45
CA SER A 84 38.42 -61.96 40.88
C SER A 84 38.18 -61.42 39.46
N ALA A 85 37.09 -61.80 38.80
CA ALA A 85 36.80 -61.40 37.42
C ALA A 85 36.12 -60.02 37.30
N LEU A 86 35.69 -59.40 38.41
CA LEU A 86 34.82 -58.22 38.42
C LEU A 86 35.54 -56.91 38.78
N ALA A 87 36.85 -56.94 39.02
CA ALA A 87 37.62 -55.71 39.28
C ALA A 87 37.70 -54.86 37.99
N GLY A 88 36.83 -53.85 37.88
CA GLY A 88 36.80 -52.91 36.76
C GLY A 88 35.55 -53.00 35.85
N ILE A 89 34.59 -53.87 36.15
CA ILE A 89 33.35 -54.01 35.35
C ILE A 89 32.25 -53.10 35.91
N SER A 90 31.77 -52.15 35.12
CA SER A 90 30.58 -51.33 35.41
C SER A 90 29.33 -51.93 34.76
N GLY A 91 28.32 -52.29 35.57
CA GLY A 91 27.06 -52.89 35.10
C GLY A 91 26.03 -53.06 36.23
N ARG A 92 24.81 -53.51 35.91
CA ARG A 92 23.80 -53.92 36.91
C ARG A 92 24.05 -55.38 37.30
N PHE A 93 24.38 -55.61 38.57
CA PHE A 93 24.63 -56.93 39.12
C PHE A 93 23.60 -57.26 40.20
N SER A 94 23.09 -58.49 40.20
CA SER A 94 22.45 -59.05 41.40
C SER A 94 23.41 -60.03 42.07
N GLN A 95 23.51 -59.97 43.39
CA GLN A 95 24.36 -60.85 44.17
C GLN A 95 23.51 -61.96 44.78
N ASN A 96 23.85 -63.21 44.48
CA ASN A 96 23.26 -64.36 45.15
C ASN A 96 24.38 -65.25 45.71
N GLY A 97 24.76 -65.01 46.97
CA GLY A 97 25.91 -65.68 47.59
C GLY A 97 27.26 -65.20 47.05
N THR A 98 28.09 -66.14 46.57
CA THR A 98 29.41 -65.86 45.95
C THR A 98 29.33 -65.57 44.46
N ASP A 99 28.14 -65.68 43.87
CA ASP A 99 27.93 -65.57 42.43
C ASP A 99 27.34 -64.19 42.09
N TYR A 100 27.85 -63.61 41.00
CA TYR A 100 27.37 -62.34 40.48
C TYR A 100 26.66 -62.60 39.16
N THR A 101 25.39 -62.21 39.09
CA THR A 101 24.60 -62.32 37.86
C THR A 101 24.65 -60.99 37.12
N LEU A 102 25.21 -60.99 35.92
CA LEU A 102 25.15 -59.84 35.01
C LEU A 102 23.79 -59.87 34.33
N LEU A 103 22.92 -58.93 34.68
CA LEU A 103 21.62 -58.75 34.03
C LEU A 103 21.83 -58.17 32.63
N ALA A 104 22.11 -59.04 31.66
CA ALA A 104 22.13 -58.68 30.25
C ALA A 104 20.68 -58.40 29.81
N GLY A 105 20.31 -57.13 29.72
CA GLY A 105 18.99 -56.70 29.22
C GLY A 105 18.72 -57.07 27.75
N SER A 106 19.69 -57.67 27.06
CA SER A 106 19.66 -57.98 25.63
C SER A 106 18.98 -59.30 25.24
N LEU A 107 18.48 -60.11 26.20
CA LEU A 107 17.86 -61.42 25.90
C LEU A 107 16.51 -61.68 26.59
N LEU A 108 15.96 -60.72 27.33
CA LEU A 108 14.69 -60.90 28.06
C LEU A 108 13.47 -60.60 27.18
N ALA A 109 13.20 -61.48 26.22
CA ALA A 109 11.83 -61.68 25.74
C ALA A 109 11.11 -62.62 26.71
N SER A 110 10.61 -62.11 27.86
CA SER A 110 9.89 -62.97 28.81
C SER A 110 8.42 -63.10 28.38
N GLY A 111 8.01 -64.30 27.96
CA GLY A 111 6.60 -64.63 27.77
C GLY A 111 5.92 -64.90 29.11
N GLY A 112 4.84 -64.18 29.41
CA GLY A 112 3.98 -64.42 30.57
C GLY A 112 2.51 -64.61 30.16
N PRO A 113 1.61 -64.97 31.09
CA PRO A 113 0.17 -65.11 30.82
C PRO A 113 -0.51 -63.86 30.24
N SER A 114 0.14 -62.70 30.36
CA SER A 114 -0.32 -61.38 29.92
C SER A 114 0.40 -60.82 28.69
N GLY A 115 1.26 -61.60 28.01
CA GLY A 115 1.90 -61.19 26.76
C GLY A 115 3.40 -61.40 26.65
N LEU A 116 3.99 -60.83 25.60
CA LEU A 116 5.43 -60.82 25.33
C LEU A 116 6.01 -59.49 25.78
N ARG A 117 7.02 -59.54 26.67
CA ARG A 117 7.81 -58.37 27.08
C ARG A 117 9.04 -58.26 26.20
N ASP A 118 9.36 -57.07 25.68
CA ASP A 118 10.59 -56.82 24.92
C ASP A 118 11.75 -56.29 25.80
N GLN A 119 12.94 -56.20 25.20
CA GLN A 119 14.17 -55.71 25.82
C GLN A 119 14.11 -54.27 26.36
N ARG A 120 13.08 -53.49 25.99
CA ARG A 120 12.86 -52.10 26.44
C ARG A 120 11.88 -52.03 27.61
N GLY A 121 11.38 -53.17 28.08
CA GLY A 121 10.36 -53.23 29.14
C GLY A 121 8.93 -53.12 28.64
N LEU A 122 8.70 -53.21 27.32
CA LEU A 122 7.38 -53.11 26.72
C LEU A 122 6.71 -54.49 26.67
N GLY A 123 5.69 -54.70 27.49
CA GLY A 123 4.78 -55.85 27.44
C GLY A 123 3.62 -55.59 26.51
N ARG A 124 3.35 -56.48 25.54
CA ARG A 124 2.20 -56.38 24.62
C ARG A 124 1.25 -57.56 24.79
N SER A 125 -0.04 -57.28 24.93
CA SER A 125 -1.12 -58.28 24.92
C SER A 125 -1.75 -58.42 23.53
N ALA A 126 -2.65 -59.39 23.36
CA ALA A 126 -3.42 -59.53 22.11
C ALA A 126 -4.31 -58.31 21.86
N SER A 127 -4.36 -57.85 20.61
CA SER A 127 -5.29 -56.81 20.17
C SER A 127 -6.73 -57.32 20.23
N GLY A 128 -7.63 -56.49 20.75
CA GLY A 128 -9.07 -56.76 20.78
C GLY A 128 -9.86 -55.68 20.04
N GLU A 129 -11.04 -56.05 19.55
CA GLU A 129 -12.03 -55.05 19.12
C GLU A 129 -12.62 -54.35 20.36
N ALA A 130 -12.66 -53.03 20.31
CA ALA A 130 -13.28 -52.18 21.31
C ALA A 130 -14.56 -51.53 20.75
N THR A 131 -15.33 -50.88 21.63
CA THR A 131 -16.47 -50.05 21.21
C THR A 131 -16.02 -48.95 20.25
N GLY A 132 -16.90 -48.57 19.30
CA GLY A 132 -16.63 -47.46 18.38
C GLY A 132 -15.78 -47.80 17.14
N ALA A 133 -15.74 -49.07 16.70
CA ALA A 133 -14.95 -49.52 15.53
C ALA A 133 -13.45 -49.20 15.68
N MET A 134 -12.90 -49.49 16.86
CA MET A 134 -11.48 -49.33 17.17
C MET A 134 -10.85 -50.67 17.53
N LEU A 135 -9.59 -50.84 17.17
CA LEU A 135 -8.73 -51.91 17.66
C LEU A 135 -7.88 -51.37 18.80
N ARG A 136 -7.77 -52.12 19.89
CA ARG A 136 -6.97 -51.75 21.05
C ARG A 136 -6.00 -52.85 21.41
N THR A 137 -4.75 -52.47 21.59
CA THR A 137 -3.69 -53.38 22.04
C THR A 137 -3.22 -52.91 23.42
N PRO A 138 -3.53 -53.65 24.49
CA PRO A 138 -3.03 -53.34 25.82
C PRO A 138 -1.51 -53.47 25.87
N VAL A 139 -0.87 -52.45 26.43
CA VAL A 139 0.59 -52.35 26.56
C VAL A 139 0.96 -51.93 27.97
N SER A 140 1.99 -52.58 28.53
CA SER A 140 2.58 -52.20 29.81
C SER A 140 4.03 -51.82 29.59
N LEU A 141 4.41 -50.59 29.90
CA LEU A 141 5.78 -50.11 29.84
C LEU A 141 6.38 -50.09 31.24
N GLU A 142 7.45 -50.85 31.47
CA GLU A 142 8.22 -50.75 32.71
C GLU A 142 9.17 -49.53 32.66
N LEU A 143 8.92 -48.54 33.52
CA LEU A 143 9.75 -47.33 33.62
C LEU A 143 10.94 -47.55 34.56
N GLU A 144 10.70 -48.25 35.66
CA GLU A 144 11.69 -48.69 36.66
C GLU A 144 11.34 -50.13 37.08
N PRO A 145 12.27 -50.91 37.67
CA PRO A 145 11.96 -52.26 38.15
C PRO A 145 10.68 -52.27 39.00
N ASP A 146 9.73 -53.11 38.60
CA ASP A 146 8.39 -53.25 39.21
C ASP A 146 7.47 -52.00 39.13
N VAL A 147 7.83 -50.96 38.38
CA VAL A 147 7.02 -49.76 38.13
C VAL A 147 6.55 -49.73 36.68
N PHE A 148 5.24 -49.90 36.48
CA PHE A 148 4.64 -50.01 35.15
C PHE A 148 3.66 -48.86 34.86
N SER A 149 3.82 -48.25 33.69
CA SER A 149 2.80 -47.42 33.06
C SER A 149 1.99 -48.26 32.09
N ARG A 150 0.67 -48.08 32.07
CA ARG A 150 -0.24 -48.81 31.20
C ARG A 150 -0.73 -47.91 30.08
N TYR A 151 -0.69 -48.45 28.87
CA TYR A 151 -1.15 -47.79 27.66
C TYR A 151 -2.07 -48.73 26.87
N GLU A 152 -2.96 -48.14 26.07
CA GLU A 152 -3.71 -48.82 25.01
C GLU A 152 -3.29 -48.22 23.67
N LEU A 153 -2.63 -49.01 22.83
CA LEU A 153 -2.38 -48.61 21.45
C LEU A 153 -3.69 -48.72 20.68
N THR A 154 -4.24 -47.58 20.28
CA THR A 154 -5.57 -47.47 19.68
C THR A 154 -5.46 -47.20 18.19
N THR A 155 -6.15 -47.99 17.38
CA THR A 155 -6.22 -47.87 15.92
C THR A 155 -7.67 -47.74 15.48
N THR A 156 -7.96 -46.78 14.60
CA THR A 156 -9.30 -46.68 14.01
C THR A 156 -9.47 -47.70 12.89
N GLN A 157 -10.57 -48.48 12.91
CA GLN A 157 -10.89 -49.41 11.81
C GLN A 157 -11.44 -48.68 10.58
N GLN A 158 -12.05 -47.51 10.80
CA GLN A 158 -12.60 -46.64 9.75
C GLN A 158 -12.12 -45.20 9.98
N PRO A 159 -11.92 -44.39 8.93
CA PRO A 159 -11.61 -42.97 9.08
C PRO A 159 -12.72 -42.24 9.85
N LEU A 160 -12.31 -41.35 10.75
CA LEU A 160 -13.18 -40.44 11.47
C LEU A 160 -13.53 -39.26 10.58
N SER A 161 -14.82 -38.96 10.42
CA SER A 161 -15.27 -37.76 9.70
C SER A 161 -15.14 -36.52 10.59
N LEU A 162 -14.42 -35.51 10.08
CA LEU A 162 -14.27 -34.20 10.70
C LEU A 162 -15.01 -33.16 9.84
N ARG A 163 -15.90 -32.37 10.45
CA ARG A 163 -16.59 -31.26 9.77
C ARG A 163 -15.82 -29.96 10.01
N VAL A 164 -15.48 -29.26 8.92
CA VAL A 164 -14.76 -27.98 8.93
C VAL A 164 -15.53 -27.02 8.00
N GLY A 165 -16.36 -26.15 8.59
CA GLY A 165 -17.32 -25.37 7.79
C GLY A 165 -18.18 -26.28 6.91
N ASP A 166 -18.16 -26.02 5.60
CA ASP A 166 -18.90 -26.75 4.56
C ASP A 166 -18.17 -28.02 4.08
N ARG A 167 -16.92 -28.22 4.53
CA ARG A 167 -16.05 -29.33 4.13
C ARG A 167 -16.09 -30.48 5.12
N SER A 168 -15.76 -31.66 4.59
CA SER A 168 -15.60 -32.90 5.37
C SER A 168 -14.22 -33.50 5.14
N TRP A 169 -13.45 -33.62 6.21
CA TRP A 169 -12.15 -34.30 6.22
C TRP A 169 -12.27 -35.69 6.83
N GLN A 170 -11.30 -36.55 6.55
CA GLN A 170 -11.15 -37.88 7.11
C GLN A 170 -9.82 -38.00 7.83
N LEU A 171 -9.88 -38.36 9.11
CA LEU A 171 -8.73 -38.66 9.94
C LEU A 171 -8.65 -40.15 10.21
N TRP A 172 -7.48 -40.75 10.00
CA TRP A 172 -7.20 -42.13 10.40
C TRP A 172 -5.93 -42.16 11.23
N PHE A 173 -5.87 -43.01 12.25
CA PHE A 173 -4.67 -43.21 13.04
C PHE A 173 -4.47 -44.68 13.42
N ARG A 174 -3.20 -45.05 13.59
CA ARG A 174 -2.74 -46.39 13.97
C ARG A 174 -1.83 -46.32 15.17
N ASP A 175 -2.07 -47.24 16.10
CA ASP A 175 -1.26 -47.48 17.30
C ASP A 175 -1.07 -46.23 18.18
N LEU A 176 -2.07 -45.35 18.24
CA LEU A 176 -2.05 -44.14 19.06
C LEU A 176 -1.95 -44.52 20.55
N PRO A 177 -0.90 -44.09 21.28
CA PRO A 177 -0.66 -44.55 22.65
C PRO A 177 -1.51 -43.76 23.66
N ILE A 178 -2.56 -44.40 24.18
CA ILE A 178 -3.48 -43.78 25.14
C ILE A 178 -3.15 -44.26 26.55
N GLN A 179 -2.86 -43.34 27.46
CA GLN A 179 -2.51 -43.69 28.84
C GLN A 179 -3.76 -44.16 29.60
N VAL A 180 -3.64 -45.28 30.30
CA VAL A 180 -4.73 -45.90 31.06
C VAL A 180 -4.45 -45.76 32.55
N GLU A 181 -4.97 -44.69 33.15
CA GLU A 181 -4.95 -44.46 34.59
C GLU A 181 -6.31 -44.69 35.22
N ALA A 182 -6.33 -45.28 36.42
CA ALA A 182 -7.56 -45.60 37.12
C ALA A 182 -8.34 -44.32 37.50
N GLY A 183 -9.49 -44.12 36.85
CA GLY A 183 -10.37 -42.96 37.09
C GLY A 183 -10.04 -41.71 36.27
N ALA A 184 -9.05 -41.76 35.38
CA ALA A 184 -8.71 -40.67 34.47
C ALA A 184 -9.43 -40.81 33.12
N ALA A 185 -9.55 -39.71 32.38
CA ALA A 185 -10.00 -39.73 30.99
C ALA A 185 -8.94 -40.44 30.12
N LEU A 186 -9.40 -41.28 29.20
CA LEU A 186 -8.53 -41.94 28.23
C LEU A 186 -8.04 -40.90 27.21
N ALA A 187 -6.80 -40.46 27.32
CA ALA A 187 -6.25 -39.40 26.48
C ALA A 187 -4.89 -39.77 25.89
N PHE A 188 -4.68 -39.33 24.66
CA PHE A 188 -3.38 -39.23 24.00
C PHE A 188 -2.91 -37.76 24.07
N SER A 189 -1.63 -37.59 24.35
CA SER A 189 -0.92 -36.31 24.24
C SER A 189 0.44 -36.57 23.59
N ARG A 190 0.76 -35.82 22.54
CA ARG A 190 2.04 -35.92 21.83
C ARG A 190 3.23 -35.57 22.71
N GLN A 191 3.05 -34.72 23.72
CA GLN A 191 4.13 -34.39 24.67
C GLN A 191 4.66 -35.65 25.38
N HIS A 192 3.83 -36.67 25.58
CA HIS A 192 4.23 -37.94 26.19
C HIS A 192 4.98 -38.87 25.23
N THR A 193 5.02 -38.57 23.92
CA THR A 193 5.75 -39.34 22.91
C THR A 193 7.07 -38.66 22.51
N GLN A 194 7.26 -37.39 22.84
CA GLN A 194 8.52 -36.68 22.62
C GLN A 194 9.63 -37.23 23.54
N SER A 195 10.85 -37.34 23.04
CA SER A 195 12.03 -37.76 23.82
C SER A 195 12.89 -36.54 24.14
N THR A 196 13.47 -36.50 25.35
CA THR A 196 14.41 -35.45 25.76
C THR A 196 15.78 -35.53 25.06
N ALA A 197 16.07 -36.62 24.34
CA ALA A 197 17.31 -36.85 23.59
C ALA A 197 17.15 -36.57 22.08
N ALA A 198 16.31 -35.60 21.72
CA ALA A 198 15.80 -35.34 20.38
C ALA A 198 16.86 -35.11 19.28
N GLU A 199 17.08 -36.13 18.44
CA GLU A 199 17.42 -36.00 17.01
C GLU A 199 16.71 -37.13 16.26
N ASP A 200 15.70 -36.79 15.45
CA ASP A 200 15.08 -37.59 14.38
C ASP A 200 14.87 -39.10 14.64
N VAL A 201 14.11 -39.45 15.68
CA VAL A 201 13.94 -40.85 16.10
C VAL A 201 12.66 -41.47 15.54
N ASN A 202 12.68 -41.70 14.22
CA ASN A 202 11.94 -42.81 13.61
C ASN A 202 12.89 -43.98 13.30
N ASP A 203 13.94 -44.14 14.11
CA ASP A 203 14.95 -45.17 13.95
C ASP A 203 14.48 -46.49 14.63
N PRO A 204 14.12 -47.53 13.87
CA PRO A 204 13.84 -48.86 14.43
C PRO A 204 15.05 -49.47 15.15
N ASN A 205 16.25 -48.88 15.03
CA ASN A 205 17.47 -49.26 15.73
C ASN A 205 17.72 -48.49 17.03
N ALA A 206 16.73 -47.80 17.61
CA ALA A 206 16.86 -47.22 18.95
C ALA A 206 17.01 -48.32 20.02
N LEU A 207 18.26 -48.66 20.38
CA LEU A 207 18.65 -49.82 21.19
C LEU A 207 18.56 -49.62 22.72
N SER A 208 17.97 -48.52 23.22
CA SER A 208 18.00 -48.18 24.66
C SER A 208 16.65 -47.72 25.22
N PRO A 209 16.31 -48.09 26.47
CA PRO A 209 15.14 -47.55 27.19
C PRO A 209 15.24 -46.04 27.48
N ARG A 210 16.35 -45.37 27.11
CA ARG A 210 16.47 -43.91 27.15
C ARG A 210 15.71 -43.18 26.03
N TYR A 211 15.29 -43.89 24.98
CA TYR A 211 14.49 -43.35 23.90
C TYR A 211 13.00 -43.62 24.15
N ASN A 212 12.14 -42.67 23.76
CA ASN A 212 10.71 -42.82 23.96
C ASN A 212 10.16 -43.91 23.03
N VAL A 213 9.62 -44.98 23.61
CA VAL A 213 9.12 -46.15 22.86
C VAL A 213 7.72 -45.96 22.28
N LEU A 214 7.09 -44.81 22.56
CA LEU A 214 5.73 -44.47 22.15
C LEU A 214 5.66 -43.62 20.85
N THR A 215 6.77 -43.51 20.11
CA THR A 215 6.88 -42.67 18.89
C THR A 215 6.36 -43.33 17.60
N GLY A 216 6.04 -44.62 17.60
CA GLY A 216 5.71 -45.40 16.39
C GLY A 216 4.27 -45.29 15.88
N TYR A 217 3.49 -44.30 16.32
CA TYR A 217 2.11 -44.13 15.87
C TYR A 217 2.06 -43.45 14.50
N GLU A 218 1.05 -43.79 13.70
CA GLU A 218 0.82 -43.17 12.39
C GLU A 218 -0.53 -42.47 12.38
N TRP A 219 -0.64 -41.39 11.63
CA TRP A 219 -1.91 -40.75 11.35
C TRP A 219 -1.93 -40.21 9.93
N ARG A 220 -3.12 -40.06 9.36
CA ARG A 220 -3.38 -39.56 8.02
C ARG A 220 -4.59 -38.67 8.04
N LEU A 221 -4.53 -37.56 7.33
CA LEU A 221 -5.63 -36.62 7.15
C LEU A 221 -5.81 -36.36 5.65
N GLY A 222 -7.05 -36.33 5.18
CA GLY A 222 -7.38 -36.04 3.78
C GLY A 222 -8.80 -35.51 3.63
N GLU A 223 -9.08 -34.84 2.51
CA GLU A 223 -10.43 -34.38 2.16
C GLU A 223 -11.24 -35.50 1.49
N ILE A 224 -12.55 -35.56 1.76
CA ILE A 224 -13.44 -36.49 1.07
C ILE A 224 -13.75 -35.91 -0.32
N VAL A 225 -13.07 -36.41 -1.34
CA VAL A 225 -13.44 -36.11 -2.74
C VAL A 225 -14.59 -37.03 -3.15
N PRO A 226 -15.77 -36.50 -3.53
CA PRO A 226 -16.88 -37.34 -3.97
C PRO A 226 -16.50 -38.11 -5.24
N LEU A 227 -16.67 -39.43 -5.22
CA LEU A 227 -16.35 -40.37 -6.32
C LEU A 227 -17.03 -40.08 -7.68
N ASN A 228 -17.93 -39.10 -7.74
CA ASN A 228 -18.70 -38.74 -8.94
C ASN A 228 -18.17 -37.51 -9.66
N ALA A 229 -17.09 -36.88 -9.18
CA ALA A 229 -16.31 -36.00 -10.04
C ALA A 229 -15.61 -36.91 -11.05
N GLU A 230 -15.96 -36.81 -12.33
CA GLU A 230 -15.14 -37.33 -13.43
C GLU A 230 -13.79 -36.62 -13.39
N ALA A 231 -12.94 -37.01 -12.45
CA ALA A 231 -11.54 -36.64 -12.47
C ALA A 231 -10.90 -37.56 -13.51
N ASP A 232 -10.52 -36.97 -14.63
CA ASP A 232 -9.49 -37.54 -15.48
C ASP A 232 -8.28 -37.84 -14.57
N TYR A 233 -8.13 -39.10 -14.14
CA TYR A 233 -7.02 -39.59 -13.32
C TYR A 233 -5.70 -39.65 -14.11
N GLU A 234 -5.54 -38.77 -15.10
CA GLU A 234 -4.30 -38.59 -15.85
C GLU A 234 -3.64 -37.28 -15.38
N GLU A 235 -2.58 -37.46 -14.59
CA GLU A 235 -1.42 -36.57 -14.40
C GLU A 235 -1.35 -35.58 -13.21
N ASP A 236 -2.44 -35.10 -12.59
CA ASP A 236 -2.30 -34.15 -11.47
C ASP A 236 -2.42 -34.80 -10.07
N PRO A 237 -1.37 -34.75 -9.22
CA PRO A 237 -1.44 -35.23 -7.85
C PRO A 237 -2.41 -34.37 -7.02
N LEU A 238 -3.10 -35.00 -6.06
CA LEU A 238 -3.91 -34.28 -5.07
C LEU A 238 -3.08 -33.16 -4.42
N PRO A 239 -3.66 -31.98 -4.18
CA PRO A 239 -2.94 -30.87 -3.57
C PRO A 239 -2.42 -31.29 -2.18
N PRO A 240 -1.21 -30.85 -1.79
CA PRO A 240 -0.62 -31.20 -0.50
C PRO A 240 -1.23 -30.43 0.70
N PHE A 241 -2.32 -29.69 0.48
CA PHE A 241 -3.03 -28.89 1.47
C PHE A 241 -4.52 -29.27 1.54
N LEU A 242 -5.15 -28.91 2.65
CA LEU A 242 -6.59 -28.98 2.84
C LEU A 242 -7.18 -27.58 2.81
N THR A 243 -8.32 -27.39 2.15
CA THR A 243 -8.98 -26.08 2.11
C THR A 243 -9.82 -25.87 3.36
N VAL A 244 -9.69 -24.70 3.99
CA VAL A 244 -10.45 -24.30 5.19
C VAL A 244 -10.77 -22.80 5.15
N PHE A 245 -12.05 -22.42 5.09
CA PHE A 245 -12.50 -21.02 4.96
C PHE A 245 -11.72 -20.24 3.89
N HIS A 246 -11.56 -20.84 2.71
CA HIS A 246 -10.79 -20.31 1.57
C HIS A 246 -9.27 -20.19 1.79
N LEU A 247 -8.71 -20.71 2.88
CA LEU A 247 -7.27 -20.75 3.17
C LEU A 247 -6.70 -22.15 2.96
N HIS A 248 -5.37 -22.26 2.86
CA HIS A 248 -4.67 -23.55 2.75
C HIS A 248 -4.14 -23.98 4.12
N PHE A 249 -4.51 -25.19 4.55
CA PHE A 249 -4.04 -25.80 5.78
C PHE A 249 -3.12 -26.99 5.47
N TYR A 250 -1.88 -26.92 5.97
CA TYR A 250 -0.88 -27.97 5.84
C TYR A 250 -0.72 -28.69 7.18
N PRO A 251 -1.24 -29.92 7.32
CA PRO A 251 -1.16 -30.66 8.58
C PRO A 251 0.29 -30.96 8.97
N LEU A 252 0.66 -30.69 10.23
CA LEU A 252 2.00 -30.98 10.78
C LEU A 252 1.96 -32.12 11.78
N THR A 253 1.10 -32.03 12.81
CA THR A 253 1.08 -32.97 13.93
C THR A 253 -0.33 -33.20 14.47
N LEU A 254 -0.56 -34.42 14.97
CA LEU A 254 -1.68 -34.74 15.84
C LEU A 254 -1.23 -34.55 17.29
N GLU A 255 -1.81 -33.58 17.99
CA GLU A 255 -1.35 -33.15 19.32
C GLU A 255 -2.07 -33.87 20.45
N ALA A 256 -3.39 -34.01 20.38
CA ALA A 256 -4.17 -34.65 21.43
C ALA A 256 -5.41 -35.39 20.88
N VAL A 257 -5.81 -36.45 21.56
CA VAL A 257 -7.07 -37.18 21.31
C VAL A 257 -7.65 -37.63 22.64
N THR A 258 -8.92 -37.33 22.90
CA THR A 258 -9.63 -37.77 24.11
C THR A 258 -10.74 -38.75 23.76
N LEU A 259 -10.81 -39.86 24.50
CA LEU A 259 -11.84 -40.88 24.37
C LEU A 259 -12.80 -40.84 25.57
N VAL A 260 -14.10 -40.90 25.29
CA VAL A 260 -15.16 -41.09 26.29
C VAL A 260 -16.03 -42.27 25.83
N GLU A 261 -16.26 -43.25 26.71
CA GLU A 261 -17.01 -44.48 26.41
C GLU A 261 -16.51 -45.26 25.17
N GLY A 262 -15.23 -45.03 24.83
CA GLY A 262 -14.55 -45.63 23.71
C GLY A 262 -14.80 -45.00 22.34
N GLN A 263 -15.38 -43.80 22.30
CA GLN A 263 -15.44 -42.96 21.09
C GLN A 263 -14.54 -41.73 21.24
N VAL A 264 -14.02 -41.23 20.11
CA VAL A 264 -13.26 -39.96 20.10
C VAL A 264 -14.21 -38.82 20.40
N GLN A 265 -14.02 -38.18 21.56
CA GLN A 265 -14.81 -37.05 22.02
C GLN A 265 -14.21 -35.71 21.56
N SER A 266 -12.89 -35.60 21.59
CA SER A 266 -12.18 -34.43 21.09
C SER A 266 -10.83 -34.81 20.49
N LEU A 267 -10.32 -33.99 19.58
CA LEU A 267 -8.95 -34.08 19.06
C LEU A 267 -8.40 -32.71 18.69
N SER A 268 -7.09 -32.56 18.75
CA SER A 268 -6.35 -31.36 18.37
C SER A 268 -5.32 -31.68 17.29
N LEU A 269 -5.30 -30.88 16.22
CA LEU A 269 -4.36 -30.94 15.11
C LEU A 269 -3.60 -29.63 15.02
N VAL A 270 -2.28 -29.67 14.86
CA VAL A 270 -1.49 -28.49 14.51
C VAL A 270 -1.10 -28.55 13.04
N GLY A 271 -1.24 -27.43 12.35
CA GLY A 271 -0.82 -27.28 10.97
C GLY A 271 -0.55 -25.83 10.60
N ARG A 272 0.03 -25.60 9.42
CA ARG A 272 0.28 -24.25 8.89
C ARG A 272 -0.92 -23.74 8.14
N LEU A 273 -1.44 -22.59 8.53
CA LEU A 273 -2.53 -21.91 7.85
C LEU A 273 -1.96 -20.77 6.99
N GLN A 274 -2.17 -20.83 5.68
CA GLN A 274 -1.50 -19.94 4.73
C GLN A 274 -2.48 -19.30 3.75
N LEU A 275 -2.12 -18.09 3.31
CA LEU A 275 -2.77 -17.48 2.16
C LEU A 275 -2.48 -18.30 0.89
N PRO A 276 -3.46 -18.45 0.01
CA PRO A 276 -3.32 -19.17 -1.25
C PRO A 276 -2.63 -18.28 -2.29
N LEU A 277 -1.32 -18.46 -2.48
CA LEU A 277 -0.47 -17.60 -3.32
C LEU A 277 -0.09 -18.18 -4.70
N SER A 278 -0.24 -19.50 -4.91
CA SER A 278 0.04 -20.14 -6.21
C SER A 278 -0.78 -21.42 -6.40
N ALA A 279 -1.02 -21.80 -7.65
CA ALA A 279 -1.74 -23.02 -8.00
C ALA A 279 -0.99 -24.32 -7.63
N LYS A 280 0.34 -24.26 -7.47
CA LYS A 280 1.18 -25.44 -7.17
C LYS A 280 1.18 -25.86 -5.69
N GLY A 281 0.61 -25.04 -4.79
CA GLY A 281 0.26 -25.49 -3.44
C GLY A 281 1.43 -25.90 -2.54
N GLU A 282 2.66 -25.45 -2.77
CA GLU A 282 3.76 -25.77 -1.87
C GLU A 282 3.63 -25.00 -0.53
N ALA A 283 3.89 -25.70 0.58
CA ALA A 283 3.87 -25.11 1.90
C ALA A 283 5.06 -24.16 2.09
N LEU A 284 4.80 -22.94 2.56
CA LEU A 284 5.86 -22.03 2.99
C LEU A 284 6.38 -22.48 4.36
N LEU A 285 7.57 -23.08 4.40
CA LEU A 285 8.09 -23.75 5.61
C LEU A 285 8.73 -22.77 6.61
N ASP A 286 9.24 -21.62 6.13
CA ASP A 286 10.06 -20.69 6.91
C ASP A 286 9.27 -19.58 7.62
N LEU A 287 7.92 -19.64 7.60
CA LEU A 287 7.04 -18.61 8.15
C LEU A 287 6.22 -19.15 9.32
N SER A 288 6.21 -18.39 10.42
CA SER A 288 5.31 -18.66 11.55
C SER A 288 3.87 -18.56 11.09
N SER A 289 3.18 -19.69 11.04
CA SER A 289 1.79 -19.80 10.54
C SER A 289 1.04 -20.96 11.19
N GLU A 290 1.60 -21.51 12.26
CA GLU A 290 1.11 -22.67 12.96
C GLU A 290 -0.13 -22.33 13.80
N VAL A 291 -1.20 -23.07 13.53
CA VAL A 291 -2.47 -22.99 14.26
C VAL A 291 -2.87 -24.36 14.77
N GLU A 292 -3.48 -24.37 15.94
CA GLU A 292 -4.12 -25.55 16.52
C GLU A 292 -5.61 -25.52 16.19
N PHE A 293 -6.10 -26.59 15.54
CA PHE A 293 -7.51 -26.85 15.29
C PHE A 293 -8.01 -27.88 16.29
N THR A 294 -9.01 -27.50 17.08
CA THR A 294 -9.68 -28.40 18.02
C THR A 294 -11.03 -28.82 17.47
N PHE A 295 -11.28 -30.13 17.48
CA PHE A 295 -12.55 -30.72 17.07
C PHE A 295 -13.23 -31.37 18.27
N GLU A 296 -14.54 -31.18 18.38
CA GLU A 296 -15.36 -31.79 19.42
C GLU A 296 -16.54 -32.54 18.82
N ARG A 297 -16.90 -33.66 19.45
CA ARG A 297 -18.03 -34.47 19.04
C ARG A 297 -19.32 -33.76 19.43
N ASP A 298 -20.11 -33.41 18.43
CA ASP A 298 -21.43 -32.79 18.62
C ASP A 298 -22.50 -33.82 19.01
N SER A 299 -23.70 -33.33 19.30
CA SER A 299 -24.85 -34.16 19.67
C SER A 299 -25.33 -35.10 18.55
N THR A 300 -24.89 -34.87 17.30
CA THR A 300 -25.17 -35.75 16.15
C THR A 300 -24.15 -36.89 16.03
N GLY A 301 -23.09 -36.87 16.84
CA GLY A 301 -22.02 -37.85 16.82
C GLY A 301 -20.91 -37.54 15.80
N THR A 302 -20.91 -36.34 15.22
CA THR A 302 -19.89 -35.88 14.25
C THR A 302 -18.85 -35.03 14.97
N LEU A 303 -17.56 -35.16 14.61
CA LEU A 303 -16.51 -34.28 15.13
C LEU A 303 -16.53 -32.98 14.33
N GLY A 304 -17.00 -31.88 14.92
CA GLY A 304 -17.00 -30.57 14.30
C GLY A 304 -15.85 -29.70 14.82
N LEU A 305 -15.31 -28.83 13.96
CA LEU A 305 -14.35 -27.81 14.38
C LEU A 305 -15.03 -26.90 15.42
N SER A 306 -14.47 -26.87 16.63
CA SER A 306 -15.01 -26.14 17.78
C SER A 306 -14.15 -24.95 18.19
N ALA A 307 -12.83 -25.01 17.96
CA ALA A 307 -11.92 -23.92 18.25
C ALA A 307 -10.72 -23.90 17.31
N VAL A 308 -10.17 -22.70 17.12
CA VAL A 308 -8.92 -22.45 16.41
C VAL A 308 -8.10 -21.47 17.25
N ALA A 309 -6.83 -21.77 17.46
CA ALA A 309 -5.91 -20.92 18.22
C ALA A 309 -4.51 -20.91 17.60
N LEU A 310 -3.69 -19.91 17.95
CA LEU A 310 -2.27 -19.92 17.62
C LEU A 310 -1.58 -21.07 18.38
N ALA A 311 -0.72 -21.86 17.71
CA ALA A 311 -0.04 -22.97 18.37
C ALA A 311 0.92 -22.47 19.48
N VAL A 312 0.80 -23.04 20.69
CA VAL A 312 1.41 -22.55 21.94
C VAL A 312 2.92 -22.81 22.04
N GLU A 313 3.53 -23.57 21.14
CA GLU A 313 4.95 -23.95 21.21
C GLU A 313 5.95 -22.86 20.77
N HIS A 314 5.52 -21.62 20.50
CA HIS A 314 6.48 -20.53 20.33
C HIS A 314 6.95 -20.00 21.71
N PRO A 315 8.26 -20.08 22.04
CA PRO A 315 8.80 -19.61 23.32
C PRO A 315 8.68 -18.10 23.57
N ASP A 316 8.21 -17.33 22.58
CA ASP A 316 8.00 -15.89 22.66
C ASP A 316 6.51 -15.57 22.87
N ALA A 317 6.19 -14.87 23.96
CA ALA A 317 4.84 -14.38 24.27
C ALA A 317 4.27 -13.36 23.25
N ASN A 318 5.04 -13.02 22.20
CA ASN A 318 4.68 -12.13 21.10
C ASN A 318 4.65 -12.86 19.74
N ALA A 319 4.51 -14.19 19.73
CA ALA A 319 4.41 -14.96 18.49
C ALA A 319 3.26 -14.43 17.63
N ARG A 320 3.56 -14.15 16.37
CA ARG A 320 2.60 -13.65 15.36
C ARG A 320 2.65 -14.54 14.15
N GLY A 321 1.50 -14.88 13.61
CA GLY A 321 1.43 -15.51 12.31
C GLY A 321 1.80 -14.52 11.21
N ILE A 322 2.45 -15.00 10.15
CA ILE A 322 2.97 -14.21 9.03
C ILE A 322 2.41 -14.77 7.73
N TRP A 323 1.77 -13.91 6.95
CA TRP A 323 1.26 -14.22 5.63
C TRP A 323 1.84 -13.27 4.58
N PRO A 324 2.66 -13.77 3.63
CA PRO A 324 3.10 -12.94 2.52
C PRO A 324 1.93 -12.68 1.57
N LEU A 325 1.92 -11.50 0.92
CA LEU A 325 0.87 -11.14 -0.03
C LEU A 325 1.19 -11.53 -1.48
N ALA A 326 2.42 -11.97 -1.76
CA ALA A 326 2.85 -12.45 -3.06
C ALA A 326 3.91 -13.56 -2.89
N PRO A 327 4.01 -14.53 -3.82
CA PRO A 327 5.05 -15.54 -3.77
C PRO A 327 6.43 -14.92 -4.07
N GLU A 328 7.46 -15.40 -3.38
CA GLU A 328 8.83 -14.87 -3.47
C GLU A 328 9.40 -14.96 -4.89
N SER A 329 8.98 -15.97 -5.66
CA SER A 329 9.38 -16.21 -7.05
C SER A 329 8.79 -15.20 -8.06
N LEU A 330 7.71 -14.50 -7.73
CA LEU A 330 7.14 -13.42 -8.55
C LEU A 330 7.71 -12.05 -8.20
N LEU A 331 8.61 -11.99 -7.22
CA LEU A 331 9.34 -10.77 -6.90
C LEU A 331 10.53 -10.68 -7.86
N ALA A 332 10.47 -9.74 -8.79
CA ALA A 332 11.66 -9.30 -9.47
C ALA A 332 12.69 -8.90 -8.40
N LEU A 333 13.79 -9.65 -8.33
CA LEU A 333 15.03 -9.27 -7.65
C LEU A 333 15.50 -7.94 -8.26
N THR A 334 14.88 -6.83 -7.86
CA THR A 334 15.55 -5.54 -7.88
C THR A 334 16.77 -5.71 -6.96
N ASN A 335 17.92 -5.20 -7.36
CA ASN A 335 19.24 -5.40 -6.71
C ASN A 335 19.35 -4.80 -5.28
N GLN A 336 18.32 -4.96 -4.44
CA GLN A 336 18.28 -4.63 -3.03
C GLN A 336 17.99 -5.91 -2.27
N ALA A 337 19.06 -6.54 -1.80
CA ALA A 337 18.96 -7.62 -0.84
C ALA A 337 18.10 -7.17 0.37
N THR A 338 17.08 -7.97 0.72
CA THR A 338 16.37 -7.95 2.01
C THR A 338 15.43 -6.77 2.35
N THR A 339 14.73 -6.15 1.39
CA THR A 339 13.63 -5.20 1.70
C THR A 339 12.24 -5.75 1.35
N GLY A 340 11.81 -6.72 2.18
CA GLY A 340 10.44 -7.15 2.51
C GLY A 340 9.36 -7.23 1.43
N VAL A 341 8.94 -8.45 1.10
CA VAL A 341 7.61 -8.73 0.52
C VAL A 341 6.55 -8.08 1.40
N PRO A 342 5.55 -7.35 0.84
CA PRO A 342 4.40 -6.95 1.62
C PRO A 342 3.77 -8.16 2.31
N GLN A 343 3.58 -8.09 3.62
CA GLN A 343 3.12 -9.21 4.43
C GLN A 343 2.14 -8.75 5.51
N LEU A 344 1.21 -9.62 5.84
CA LEU A 344 0.35 -9.49 7.00
C LEU A 344 0.98 -10.20 8.18
N THR A 345 0.97 -9.56 9.34
CA THR A 345 1.24 -10.25 10.61
C THR A 345 0.03 -10.18 11.49
N TRP A 346 -0.34 -11.26 12.15
CA TRP A 346 -1.54 -11.34 12.99
C TRP A 346 -1.22 -11.97 14.34
N GLY A 347 -1.82 -11.44 15.42
CA GLY A 347 -1.53 -11.87 16.79
C GLY A 347 -2.51 -12.91 17.34
N GLN A 348 -3.75 -12.93 16.85
CA GLN A 348 -4.79 -13.83 17.33
C GLN A 348 -5.63 -14.38 16.20
N ILE A 349 -6.06 -15.64 16.33
CA ILE A 349 -7.02 -16.29 15.46
C ILE A 349 -8.08 -16.97 16.33
N SER A 350 -9.33 -16.94 15.88
CA SER A 350 -10.45 -17.57 16.57
C SER A 350 -11.51 -18.04 15.58
N LEU A 351 -12.26 -19.06 15.96
CA LEU A 351 -13.45 -19.50 15.24
C LEU A 351 -14.67 -18.73 15.75
N GLU A 352 -15.36 -18.04 14.86
CA GLU A 352 -16.65 -17.41 15.13
C GLU A 352 -17.77 -18.29 14.59
N THR A 353 -18.88 -18.38 15.32
CA THR A 353 -20.07 -19.13 14.89
C THR A 353 -21.27 -18.23 15.04
N ASP A 354 -22.01 -18.04 13.94
CA ASP A 354 -23.25 -17.29 13.94
C ASP A 354 -24.32 -18.04 14.74
N GLY A 355 -24.87 -17.40 15.77
CA GLY A 355 -25.87 -17.98 16.66
C GLY A 355 -27.24 -18.24 16.01
N GLU A 356 -27.55 -17.60 14.87
CA GLU A 356 -28.82 -17.79 14.15
C GLU A 356 -28.71 -18.83 13.03
N THR A 357 -27.65 -18.76 12.23
CA THR A 357 -27.47 -19.64 11.05
C THR A 357 -26.60 -20.86 11.34
N GLY A 358 -25.79 -20.83 12.40
CA GLY A 358 -24.77 -21.83 12.68
C GLY A 358 -23.55 -21.77 11.76
N ALA A 359 -23.49 -20.79 10.85
CA ALA A 359 -22.38 -20.61 9.91
C ALA A 359 -21.08 -20.23 10.66
N GLN A 360 -19.96 -20.79 10.21
CA GLN A 360 -18.67 -20.54 10.84
C GLN A 360 -17.82 -19.54 10.04
N ALA A 361 -16.92 -18.83 10.72
CA ALA A 361 -15.92 -17.98 10.09
C ALA A 361 -14.62 -17.98 10.90
N LEU A 362 -13.46 -17.88 10.21
CA LEU A 362 -12.20 -17.59 10.88
C LEU A 362 -12.03 -16.08 11.03
N ARG A 363 -11.78 -15.64 12.26
CA ARG A 363 -11.54 -14.25 12.60
C ARG A 363 -10.11 -14.05 13.06
N LEU A 364 -9.37 -13.20 12.36
CA LEU A 364 -8.02 -12.79 12.71
C LEU A 364 -8.04 -11.40 13.34
N ASN A 365 -7.41 -11.27 14.51
CA ASN A 365 -7.27 -10.00 15.22
C ASN A 365 -5.80 -9.60 15.34
N GLU A 366 -5.58 -8.34 15.72
CA GLU A 366 -4.24 -7.74 15.82
C GLU A 366 -3.46 -7.89 14.51
N VAL A 367 -4.14 -7.61 13.39
CA VAL A 367 -3.55 -7.74 12.05
C VAL A 367 -2.81 -6.46 11.69
N TRP A 368 -1.61 -6.61 11.14
CA TRP A 368 -0.76 -5.52 10.68
C TRP A 368 -0.34 -5.77 9.25
N LEU A 369 -0.44 -4.73 8.42
CA LEU A 369 0.15 -4.70 7.10
C LEU A 369 1.56 -4.13 7.19
N ASN A 370 2.55 -4.96 6.87
CA ASN A 370 3.96 -4.59 6.86
C ASN A 370 4.48 -4.54 5.43
N PHE A 371 5.16 -3.46 5.07
CA PHE A 371 5.71 -3.26 3.73
C PHE A 371 6.88 -2.28 3.76
N PHE A 372 7.58 -2.17 2.64
CA PHE A 372 8.69 -1.23 2.49
C PHE A 372 8.38 -0.24 1.36
N LEU A 373 8.46 1.06 1.65
CA LEU A 373 8.20 2.12 0.69
C LEU A 373 9.03 3.38 1.05
N PHE A 374 9.57 4.05 0.05
CA PHE A 374 10.45 5.23 0.20
C PHE A 374 11.70 4.95 1.06
N ASP A 375 12.29 3.78 0.87
CA ASP A 375 13.46 3.30 1.61
C ASP A 375 13.25 3.21 3.13
N GLN A 376 12.00 3.06 3.57
CA GLN A 376 11.60 2.93 4.98
C GLN A 376 10.62 1.78 5.17
N ALA A 377 10.66 1.17 6.36
CA ALA A 377 9.68 0.17 6.77
C ALA A 377 8.38 0.84 7.26
N TRP A 378 7.25 0.25 6.88
CA TRP A 378 5.92 0.64 7.28
C TRP A 378 5.25 -0.55 7.97
N ALA A 379 4.59 -0.30 9.11
CA ALA A 379 3.77 -1.25 9.83
C ALA A 379 2.46 -0.57 10.24
N LEU A 380 1.37 -0.92 9.55
CA LEU A 380 0.05 -0.34 9.72
C LEU A 380 -0.88 -1.34 10.43
N PRO A 381 -1.39 -1.04 11.63
CA PRO A 381 -2.43 -1.85 12.25
C PRO A 381 -3.74 -1.73 11.47
N LEU A 382 -4.35 -2.86 11.16
CA LEU A 382 -5.66 -2.92 10.53
C LEU A 382 -6.72 -2.78 11.63
N ALA A 383 -7.45 -1.66 11.63
CA ALA A 383 -8.43 -1.34 12.66
C ALA A 383 -9.58 -2.37 12.76
N ASN A 384 -9.88 -3.04 11.64
CA ASN A 384 -10.90 -4.09 11.58
C ASN A 384 -10.25 -5.47 11.45
N PRO A 385 -10.77 -6.48 12.15
CA PRO A 385 -10.32 -7.86 11.98
C PRO A 385 -10.57 -8.36 10.55
N LEU A 386 -9.73 -9.29 10.09
CA LEU A 386 -9.98 -10.00 8.84
C LEU A 386 -10.87 -11.21 9.14
N VAL A 387 -11.99 -11.33 8.42
CA VAL A 387 -12.97 -12.40 8.62
C VAL A 387 -13.06 -13.22 7.33
N PHE A 388 -12.85 -14.53 7.46
CA PHE A 388 -12.93 -15.50 6.38
C PHE A 388 -14.16 -16.39 6.61
N PRO A 389 -15.29 -16.09 5.96
CA PRO A 389 -16.53 -16.85 6.16
C PRO A 389 -16.48 -18.21 5.45
N GLU A 390 -17.31 -19.14 5.91
CA GLU A 390 -17.56 -20.42 5.23
C GLU A 390 -18.21 -20.22 3.86
N ALA A 391 -19.15 -19.28 3.75
CA ALA A 391 -19.80 -18.96 2.48
C ALA A 391 -18.81 -18.46 1.44
N GLU A 392 -19.13 -18.67 0.15
CA GLU A 392 -18.35 -18.11 -0.96
C GLU A 392 -18.18 -16.59 -0.80
N THR A 393 -16.95 -16.13 -0.97
CA THR A 393 -16.57 -14.72 -0.90
C THR A 393 -15.47 -14.48 -1.91
N ASP A 394 -15.63 -13.45 -2.74
CA ASP A 394 -14.66 -13.13 -3.79
C ASP A 394 -13.38 -12.48 -3.21
N SER A 395 -13.51 -11.70 -2.15
CA SER A 395 -12.39 -10.98 -1.54
C SER A 395 -12.60 -10.62 -0.07
N VAL A 396 -11.52 -10.57 0.69
CA VAL A 396 -11.47 -10.07 2.08
C VAL A 396 -10.52 -8.89 2.16
N GLY A 397 -10.88 -7.82 2.87
CA GLY A 397 -10.03 -6.65 3.01
C GLY A 397 -10.81 -5.36 3.24
N GLY A 398 -10.18 -4.21 3.01
CA GLY A 398 -10.79 -2.92 3.24
C GLY A 398 -9.87 -1.73 3.00
N ILE A 399 -10.39 -0.56 3.37
CA ILE A 399 -9.70 0.73 3.32
C ILE A 399 -9.35 1.14 4.75
N TYR A 400 -8.09 1.47 4.98
CA TYR A 400 -7.53 1.78 6.29
C TYR A 400 -7.02 3.22 6.28
N PRO A 401 -7.80 4.18 6.83
CA PRO A 401 -7.42 5.58 6.81
C PRO A 401 -6.29 5.89 7.79
N PHE A 402 -5.43 6.82 7.41
CA PHE A 402 -4.45 7.42 8.31
C PHE A 402 -5.08 8.62 9.05
N PRO A 403 -4.54 9.00 10.22
CA PRO A 403 -4.95 10.23 10.89
C PRO A 403 -4.78 11.43 9.95
N SER A 404 -5.81 12.28 9.85
CA SER A 404 -5.72 13.48 9.03
C SER A 404 -4.61 14.40 9.58
N LEU A 405 -3.57 14.57 8.78
CA LEU A 405 -2.58 15.61 9.00
C LEU A 405 -3.15 16.93 8.46
N GLY A 406 -2.97 18.03 9.21
CA GLY A 406 -3.49 19.34 8.82
C GLY A 406 -2.98 19.80 7.45
N PRO A 407 -3.63 20.78 6.80
CA PRO A 407 -3.32 21.21 5.44
C PRO A 407 -1.89 21.75 5.25
N ALA A 408 -1.20 22.09 6.35
CA ALA A 408 0.19 22.52 6.35
C ALA A 408 1.21 21.40 6.03
N VAL A 409 0.78 20.14 6.02
CA VAL A 409 1.67 19.01 5.68
C VAL A 409 1.66 18.79 4.17
N ALA A 410 2.83 18.89 3.56
CA ALA A 410 3.01 18.83 2.11
C ALA A 410 2.88 17.41 1.53
N LEU A 411 3.22 16.38 2.28
CA LEU A 411 3.02 14.97 1.91
C LEU A 411 2.43 14.23 3.10
N ALA A 412 1.25 13.65 2.94
CA ALA A 412 0.58 12.93 4.01
C ALA A 412 0.03 11.59 3.49
N PRO A 413 0.33 10.45 4.14
CA PRO A 413 -0.40 9.23 3.85
C PRO A 413 -1.89 9.46 4.18
N ARG A 414 -2.77 9.06 3.28
CA ARG A 414 -4.23 9.24 3.41
C ARG A 414 -4.92 7.95 3.82
N GLN A 415 -4.70 6.89 3.07
CA GLN A 415 -5.29 5.58 3.32
C GLN A 415 -4.45 4.47 2.69
N ALA A 416 -4.48 3.28 3.27
CA ALA A 416 -4.02 2.07 2.63
C ALA A 416 -5.23 1.22 2.22
N THR A 417 -5.13 0.54 1.09
CA THR A 417 -6.14 -0.42 0.62
C THR A 417 -5.52 -1.81 0.63
N LEU A 418 -6.25 -2.80 1.12
CA LEU A 418 -5.89 -4.21 1.06
C LEU A 418 -7.08 -5.00 0.50
N THR A 419 -6.81 -5.85 -0.49
CA THR A 419 -7.78 -6.77 -1.06
C THR A 419 -7.13 -8.14 -1.23
N LEU A 420 -7.55 -9.09 -0.41
CA LEU A 420 -7.18 -10.50 -0.52
C LEU A 420 -8.19 -11.20 -1.43
N SER A 421 -7.82 -11.40 -2.70
CA SER A 421 -8.61 -12.22 -3.63
C SER A 421 -8.70 -13.67 -3.15
N LEU A 422 -9.93 -14.19 -3.04
CA LEU A 422 -10.23 -15.56 -2.62
C LEU A 422 -10.85 -16.40 -3.76
N ALA A 423 -11.34 -15.76 -4.81
CA ALA A 423 -11.88 -16.42 -6.00
C ALA A 423 -10.85 -16.57 -7.13
N GLY A 424 -10.99 -17.63 -7.93
CA GLY A 424 -10.18 -17.91 -9.13
C GLY A 424 -8.98 -18.85 -8.90
N GLU A 425 -8.45 -19.40 -10.00
CA GLU A 425 -7.29 -20.30 -9.99
C GLU A 425 -5.98 -19.58 -9.62
N PHE A 426 -5.89 -18.27 -9.90
CA PHE A 426 -4.75 -17.42 -9.57
C PHE A 426 -5.21 -16.27 -8.68
N ARG A 427 -5.15 -16.49 -7.37
CA ARG A 427 -5.55 -15.50 -6.37
C ARG A 427 -4.53 -14.37 -6.30
N ARG A 428 -4.82 -13.28 -6.99
CA ARG A 428 -3.99 -12.06 -7.01
C ARG A 428 -4.42 -11.13 -5.90
N HIS A 429 -3.70 -11.13 -4.78
CA HIS A 429 -3.90 -10.14 -3.73
C HIS A 429 -3.43 -8.76 -4.22
N ALA A 430 -4.08 -7.70 -3.74
CA ALA A 430 -3.74 -6.32 -4.05
C ALA A 430 -3.56 -5.53 -2.75
N ALA A 431 -2.56 -4.67 -2.72
CA ALA A 431 -2.37 -3.71 -1.65
C ALA A 431 -1.79 -2.41 -2.22
N SER A 432 -2.28 -1.27 -1.76
CA SER A 432 -1.83 0.06 -2.20
C SER A 432 -1.82 1.08 -1.07
N LEU A 433 -0.99 2.11 -1.19
CA LEU A 433 -0.95 3.26 -0.30
C LEU A 433 -1.28 4.52 -1.08
N GLN A 434 -2.28 5.27 -0.64
CA GLN A 434 -2.60 6.59 -1.18
C GLN A 434 -1.89 7.67 -0.36
N VAL A 435 -1.21 8.58 -1.04
CA VAL A 435 -0.54 9.74 -0.45
C VAL A 435 -1.13 11.02 -1.05
N ASP A 436 -1.56 11.93 -0.18
CA ASP A 436 -1.97 13.28 -0.56
C ASP A 436 -0.75 14.20 -0.60
N LEU A 437 -0.71 15.05 -1.63
CA LEU A 437 0.32 16.07 -1.82
C LEU A 437 -0.31 17.46 -1.83
N HIS A 438 0.31 18.38 -1.10
CA HIS A 438 -0.08 19.78 -0.98
C HIS A 438 1.14 20.67 -1.23
N LEU A 439 1.16 21.37 -2.37
CA LEU A 439 2.28 22.23 -2.78
C LEU A 439 1.82 23.66 -3.05
N GLY A 440 2.73 24.62 -2.81
CA GLY A 440 2.43 26.06 -2.87
C GLY A 440 1.59 26.53 -1.68
N GLN A 441 1.55 27.84 -1.48
CA GLN A 441 0.71 28.48 -0.48
C GLN A 441 0.37 29.88 -0.98
N MET A 442 -0.83 30.06 -1.53
CA MET A 442 -1.29 31.36 -2.02
C MET A 442 -1.40 32.36 -0.86
N ALA A 443 -0.41 33.22 -0.71
CA ALA A 443 -0.42 34.26 0.31
C ALA A 443 -1.60 35.22 0.09
N GLY A 444 -2.53 35.34 1.06
CA GLY A 444 -3.68 36.25 0.99
C GLY A 444 -5.05 35.57 0.87
N ALA A 445 -5.10 34.26 0.60
CA ALA A 445 -6.31 33.46 0.80
C ALA A 445 -6.63 33.38 2.31
N ALA A 446 -7.90 33.51 2.69
CA ALA A 446 -8.32 33.27 4.06
C ALA A 446 -8.25 31.76 4.35
N GLY A 447 -7.05 31.27 4.68
CA GLY A 447 -6.76 29.86 4.90
C GLY A 447 -5.45 29.48 4.21
N ASP A 448 -4.62 28.69 4.89
CA ASP A 448 -3.39 28.09 4.35
C ASP A 448 -3.74 27.01 3.30
N GLU A 449 -4.44 27.38 2.23
CA GLU A 449 -4.81 26.46 1.16
C GLU A 449 -3.64 26.28 0.19
N PRO A 450 -3.26 25.03 -0.12
CA PRO A 450 -2.23 24.76 -1.10
C PRO A 450 -2.69 25.07 -2.51
N THR A 451 -1.77 25.59 -3.32
CA THR A 451 -2.01 25.93 -4.73
C THR A 451 -2.22 24.68 -5.57
N PHE A 452 -1.42 23.64 -5.36
CA PHE A 452 -1.51 22.37 -6.07
C PHE A 452 -1.83 21.26 -5.07
N ARG A 453 -2.83 20.45 -5.41
CA ARG A 453 -3.20 19.25 -4.66
C ARG A 453 -3.15 18.05 -5.58
N ALA A 454 -2.58 16.94 -5.14
CA ALA A 454 -2.64 15.68 -5.87
C ALA A 454 -2.85 14.50 -4.92
N ALA A 455 -3.52 13.46 -5.40
CA ALA A 455 -3.59 12.17 -4.74
C ALA A 455 -2.88 11.13 -5.62
N VAL A 456 -1.93 10.41 -5.03
CA VAL A 456 -1.11 9.42 -5.72
C VAL A 456 -1.23 8.07 -5.04
N GLU A 457 -1.53 7.04 -5.82
CA GLU A 457 -1.63 5.66 -5.36
C GLU A 457 -0.36 4.89 -5.68
N PHE A 458 0.28 4.35 -4.64
CA PHE A 458 1.47 3.53 -4.71
C PHE A 458 1.07 2.05 -4.55
N PRO A 459 1.13 1.23 -5.62
CA PRO A 459 0.91 -0.20 -5.49
C PRO A 459 2.06 -0.83 -4.70
N LEU A 460 1.71 -1.56 -3.64
CA LEU A 460 2.65 -2.24 -2.75
C LEU A 460 3.04 -3.62 -3.30
N ILE A 461 2.12 -4.26 -4.02
CA ILE A 461 2.34 -5.56 -4.68
C ILE A 461 2.62 -5.30 -6.16
N LYS A 462 3.79 -5.74 -6.63
CA LYS A 462 4.18 -5.70 -8.04
C LYS A 462 4.25 -7.12 -8.55
N LEU A 463 3.24 -7.55 -9.30
CA LEU A 463 3.26 -8.83 -9.98
C LEU A 463 3.92 -8.63 -11.35
N ALA A 464 4.95 -9.41 -11.67
CA ALA A 464 5.39 -9.54 -13.05
C ALA A 464 4.34 -10.36 -13.81
N ASP A 465 3.83 -9.85 -14.93
CA ASP A 465 3.09 -10.70 -15.87
C ASP A 465 4.07 -11.68 -16.56
N GLU A 466 3.54 -12.72 -17.22
CA GLU A 466 4.33 -13.83 -17.81
C GLU A 466 5.43 -13.36 -18.79
N ASP A 467 5.30 -12.14 -19.34
CA ASP A 467 6.25 -11.50 -20.24
C ASP A 467 7.32 -10.63 -19.53
N GLY A 468 7.33 -10.57 -18.19
CA GLY A 468 8.32 -9.83 -17.40
C GLY A 468 8.14 -8.30 -17.35
N GLU A 469 7.13 -7.77 -18.03
CA GLU A 469 6.73 -6.36 -17.95
C GLU A 469 5.33 -6.26 -17.34
N THR A 470 5.24 -5.69 -16.13
CA THR A 470 4.34 -4.59 -15.72
C THR A 470 4.24 -4.57 -14.20
N ALA A 471 5.13 -3.82 -13.55
CA ALA A 471 4.75 -3.25 -12.27
C ALA A 471 3.50 -2.41 -12.50
N ALA A 472 2.42 -2.64 -11.74
CA ALA A 472 1.28 -1.72 -11.73
C ALA A 472 1.84 -0.29 -11.59
N PRO A 473 1.54 0.62 -12.53
CA PRO A 473 2.13 1.94 -12.49
C PRO A 473 1.63 2.66 -11.24
N VAL A 474 2.45 3.55 -10.70
CA VAL A 474 1.99 4.51 -9.68
C VAL A 474 0.88 5.34 -10.34
N LEU A 475 -0.30 5.38 -9.73
CA LEU A 475 -1.46 6.02 -10.33
C LEU A 475 -1.59 7.44 -9.80
N TRP A 476 -1.63 8.40 -10.72
CA TRP A 476 -2.05 9.76 -10.42
C TRP A 476 -3.58 9.83 -10.49
N GLU A 477 -4.25 9.62 -9.35
CA GLU A 477 -5.71 9.53 -9.29
C GLU A 477 -6.40 10.84 -9.59
N SER A 478 -5.90 11.93 -9.00
CA SER A 478 -6.48 13.25 -9.15
C SER A 478 -5.48 14.35 -8.86
N ALA A 479 -5.70 15.52 -9.46
CA ALA A 479 -5.07 16.75 -9.01
C ALA A 479 -5.96 17.97 -9.25
N SER A 480 -5.67 19.03 -8.50
CA SER A 480 -6.30 20.32 -8.69
C SER A 480 -5.31 21.46 -8.49
N LEU A 481 -5.57 22.56 -9.19
CA LEU A 481 -4.82 23.80 -9.11
C LEU A 481 -5.75 24.95 -8.67
N PHE A 482 -5.27 25.77 -7.74
CA PHE A 482 -5.99 26.90 -7.12
C PHE A 482 -7.39 26.53 -6.57
N ASN A 483 -7.64 25.24 -6.31
CA ASN A 483 -8.96 24.69 -5.91
C ASN A 483 -10.11 24.95 -6.93
N GLN A 484 -9.79 25.46 -8.13
CA GLN A 484 -10.78 25.82 -9.16
C GLN A 484 -10.58 25.04 -10.46
N LEU A 485 -9.37 24.53 -10.70
CA LEU A 485 -9.02 23.76 -11.89
C LEU A 485 -8.81 22.30 -11.50
N SER A 486 -9.58 21.38 -12.07
CA SER A 486 -9.28 19.94 -11.98
C SER A 486 -8.29 19.60 -13.08
N LEU A 487 -7.14 19.03 -12.76
CA LEU A 487 -6.11 18.73 -13.75
C LEU A 487 -6.38 17.36 -14.38
N THR A 488 -6.19 17.27 -15.70
CA THR A 488 -6.15 15.96 -16.37
C THR A 488 -4.76 15.37 -16.19
N PRO A 489 -4.61 14.15 -15.64
CA PRO A 489 -3.31 13.52 -15.48
C PRO A 489 -2.55 13.43 -16.81
N GLY A 490 -1.31 13.91 -16.83
CA GLY A 490 -0.37 13.73 -17.94
C GLY A 490 0.64 12.63 -17.61
N SER A 491 1.89 13.00 -17.32
CA SER A 491 2.92 12.04 -16.87
C SER A 491 3.19 12.15 -15.37
N LEU A 492 3.55 11.02 -14.75
CA LEU A 492 4.07 10.93 -13.38
C LEU A 492 5.38 10.15 -13.42
N THR A 493 6.48 10.79 -13.07
CA THR A 493 7.79 10.14 -12.93
C THR A 493 8.11 9.96 -11.45
N LEU A 494 8.44 8.72 -11.06
CA LEU A 494 8.85 8.35 -9.70
C LEU A 494 10.33 8.01 -9.66
N ASN A 495 11.03 8.58 -8.67
CA ASN A 495 12.29 8.08 -8.16
C ASN A 495 12.12 7.79 -6.64
N HIS A 496 13.03 7.03 -6.02
CA HIS A 496 12.95 6.58 -4.62
C HIS A 496 12.48 7.64 -3.61
N GLN A 497 12.80 8.92 -3.84
CA GLN A 497 12.47 10.06 -2.99
C GLN A 497 12.09 11.33 -3.79
N ALA A 498 11.65 11.18 -5.04
CA ALA A 498 11.25 12.30 -5.89
C ALA A 498 10.02 11.98 -6.74
N LEU A 499 9.17 12.98 -6.91
CA LEU A 499 7.96 12.92 -7.73
C LEU A 499 7.96 14.09 -8.71
N GLU A 500 7.66 13.81 -9.97
CA GLU A 500 7.47 14.80 -11.02
C GLU A 500 6.14 14.56 -11.72
N PHE A 501 5.30 15.59 -11.73
CA PHE A 501 3.98 15.63 -12.35
C PHE A 501 4.02 16.56 -13.55
N GLU A 502 3.45 16.17 -14.67
CA GLU A 502 3.30 17.02 -15.85
C GLU A 502 1.85 16.99 -16.32
N TRP A 503 1.26 18.16 -16.61
CA TRP A 503 -0.07 18.28 -17.17
C TRP A 503 -0.12 19.30 -18.30
N HIS A 504 -1.13 19.17 -19.16
CA HIS A 504 -1.35 20.08 -20.29
C HIS A 504 -2.77 20.62 -20.38
N ARG A 505 -3.70 20.02 -19.63
CA ARG A 505 -5.14 20.31 -19.72
C ARG A 505 -5.75 20.36 -18.33
N TYR A 506 -6.88 21.05 -18.26
CA TYR A 506 -7.67 21.17 -17.06
C TYR A 506 -9.16 21.19 -17.43
N GLU A 507 -9.98 20.81 -16.46
CA GLU A 507 -11.42 20.99 -16.49
C GLU A 507 -11.77 22.07 -15.44
N PRO A 508 -12.37 23.20 -15.86
CA PRO A 508 -12.80 24.21 -14.92
C PRO A 508 -13.99 23.69 -14.10
N ARG A 509 -14.00 23.93 -12.79
CA ARG A 509 -15.14 23.57 -11.92
C ARG A 509 -16.38 24.43 -12.15
N GLN A 510 -16.28 25.48 -12.96
CA GLN A 510 -17.35 26.42 -13.30
C GLN A 510 -17.30 26.73 -14.80
N GLU A 511 -18.45 26.99 -15.43
CA GLU A 511 -18.54 27.15 -16.89
C GLU A 511 -17.75 28.34 -17.46
N ALA A 512 -17.63 29.44 -16.69
CA ALA A 512 -16.88 30.62 -17.09
C ALA A 512 -15.84 30.97 -16.03
N LEU A 513 -14.57 30.98 -16.42
CA LEU A 513 -13.46 31.21 -15.51
C LEU A 513 -12.59 32.38 -15.97
N TYR A 514 -12.31 33.29 -15.06
CA TYR A 514 -11.56 34.52 -15.29
C TYR A 514 -10.36 34.58 -14.35
N PHE A 515 -9.19 35.00 -14.84
CA PHE A 515 -8.02 35.18 -13.98
C PHE A 515 -8.21 36.35 -13.00
N LEU A 516 -8.57 37.51 -13.54
CA LEU A 516 -9.05 38.71 -12.85
C LEU A 516 -10.38 39.12 -13.49
N PRO A 517 -11.20 39.99 -12.86
CA PRO A 517 -12.47 40.40 -13.44
C PRO A 517 -12.33 40.90 -14.89
N GLY A 518 -13.04 40.25 -15.82
CA GLY A 518 -13.00 40.56 -17.25
C GLY A 518 -11.84 39.94 -18.06
N MET A 519 -10.93 39.19 -17.44
CA MET A 519 -9.83 38.48 -18.11
C MET A 519 -10.16 36.99 -18.27
N ALA A 520 -10.94 36.64 -19.30
CA ALA A 520 -11.40 35.26 -19.48
C ALA A 520 -10.24 34.33 -19.83
N LEU A 521 -10.22 33.14 -19.22
CA LEU A 521 -9.27 32.10 -19.59
C LEU A 521 -9.65 31.50 -20.95
N LYS A 522 -8.63 31.24 -21.77
CA LYS A 522 -8.77 30.47 -22.99
C LYS A 522 -8.93 28.99 -22.61
N ALA A 523 -9.88 28.31 -23.24
CA ALA A 523 -10.29 26.98 -22.83
C ALA A 523 -9.18 25.91 -22.94
N LEU A 524 -9.12 25.03 -21.95
CA LEU A 524 -8.52 23.68 -21.95
C LEU A 524 -7.00 23.53 -22.14
N GLU A 525 -6.25 24.61 -22.36
CA GLU A 525 -4.77 24.59 -22.39
C GLU A 525 -4.20 25.15 -21.08
N LEU A 526 -3.44 24.32 -20.36
CA LEU A 526 -2.76 24.69 -19.12
C LEU A 526 -1.49 23.83 -18.98
N PRO A 527 -0.43 24.07 -19.75
CA PRO A 527 0.83 23.37 -19.56
C PRO A 527 1.44 23.77 -18.21
N GLY A 528 1.86 22.77 -17.44
CA GLY A 528 2.52 22.96 -16.16
C GLY A 528 3.15 21.68 -15.66
N PHE A 529 3.99 21.82 -14.65
CA PHE A 529 4.61 20.72 -13.96
C PHE A 529 4.81 21.02 -12.48
N ALA A 530 4.90 19.97 -11.68
CA ALA A 530 5.28 20.03 -10.28
C ALA A 530 6.36 18.99 -10.03
N ALA A 531 7.50 19.42 -9.49
CA ALA A 531 8.59 18.53 -9.13
C ALA A 531 8.93 18.71 -7.66
N LEU A 532 9.16 17.61 -6.95
CA LEU A 532 9.50 17.64 -5.54
C LEU A 532 10.44 16.50 -5.15
N THR A 533 11.20 16.75 -4.09
CA THR A 533 12.00 15.75 -3.39
C THR A 533 11.61 15.75 -1.92
N PHE A 534 11.56 14.59 -1.30
CA PHE A 534 11.19 14.46 0.10
C PHE A 534 12.11 13.46 0.82
N THR A 535 12.16 13.54 2.14
CA THR A 535 12.84 12.54 2.97
C THR A 535 11.83 11.84 3.84
N ALA A 536 11.87 10.51 3.89
CA ALA A 536 11.10 9.72 4.85
C ALA A 536 11.94 9.54 6.12
N GLN A 537 11.46 10.03 7.25
CA GLN A 537 12.14 9.89 8.54
C GLN A 537 11.28 9.10 9.51
N TYR A 538 11.84 8.02 10.06
CA TYR A 538 11.18 7.25 11.10
C TYR A 538 10.95 8.11 12.35
N ARG A 539 9.71 8.17 12.83
CA ARG A 539 9.39 8.80 14.11
C ARG A 539 9.49 7.74 15.21
N ALA A 540 10.30 8.00 16.23
CA ALA A 540 10.46 7.08 17.36
C ALA A 540 9.17 6.94 18.21
N GLU A 541 8.23 7.86 18.07
CA GLU A 541 6.92 7.79 18.71
C GLU A 541 6.03 6.83 17.94
N THR A 542 5.61 5.74 18.59
CA THR A 542 4.51 4.91 18.10
C THR A 542 3.28 5.78 17.87
N GLY A 543 2.72 5.73 16.66
CA GLY A 543 1.46 6.40 16.34
C GLY A 543 0.30 5.88 17.19
N PRO A 544 -0.91 6.40 16.99
CA PRO A 544 -2.12 5.82 17.58
C PRO A 544 -2.14 4.30 17.34
N ASP A 545 -2.47 3.53 18.38
CA ASP A 545 -2.57 2.07 18.33
C ASP A 545 -1.27 1.31 17.98
N GLY A 546 -0.10 1.97 18.14
CA GLY A 546 1.20 1.35 17.93
C GLY A 546 1.71 1.39 16.48
N ALA A 547 0.98 2.05 15.57
CA ALA A 547 1.36 2.19 14.16
C ALA A 547 2.78 2.75 13.99
N GLN A 548 3.53 2.21 13.04
CA GLN A 548 4.90 2.64 12.74
C GLN A 548 4.99 2.98 11.25
N TYR A 549 5.00 4.27 10.94
CA TYR A 549 5.19 4.77 9.58
C TYR A 549 6.04 6.04 9.61
N PRO A 550 6.85 6.31 8.56
CA PRO A 550 7.72 7.46 8.52
C PRO A 550 6.94 8.77 8.30
N ASP A 551 7.46 9.86 8.88
CA ASP A 551 7.05 11.21 8.52
C ASP A 551 7.67 11.56 7.15
N LEU A 552 6.84 11.94 6.18
CA LEU A 552 7.29 12.40 4.86
C LEU A 552 7.54 13.92 4.91
N ARG A 553 8.80 14.35 4.80
CA ARG A 553 9.19 15.76 4.89
C ARG A 553 9.64 16.29 3.54
N LEU A 554 9.05 17.40 3.10
CA LEU A 554 9.44 18.09 1.88
C LEU A 554 10.86 18.66 2.01
N ALA A 555 11.74 18.28 1.10
CA ALA A 555 13.11 18.81 1.04
C ALA A 555 13.22 19.95 0.03
N THR A 556 12.73 19.73 -1.20
CA THR A 556 12.65 20.75 -2.25
C THR A 556 11.37 20.54 -3.05
N ALA A 557 10.83 21.63 -3.58
CA ALA A 557 9.72 21.57 -4.52
C ALA A 557 9.70 22.80 -5.41
N PHE A 558 9.21 22.59 -6.63
CA PHE A 558 8.97 23.63 -7.61
C PHE A 558 7.69 23.30 -8.37
N LEU A 559 6.87 24.31 -8.60
CA LEU A 559 5.62 24.24 -9.32
C LEU A 559 5.64 25.36 -10.36
N GLU A 560 5.34 25.04 -11.61
CA GLU A 560 5.16 26.01 -12.68
C GLU A 560 3.91 25.67 -13.49
N THR A 561 3.18 26.70 -13.89
CA THR A 561 1.98 26.55 -14.71
C THR A 561 1.75 27.81 -15.53
N ILE A 562 1.29 27.63 -16.76
CA ILE A 562 1.05 28.72 -17.70
C ILE A 562 -0.44 28.78 -17.99
N LEU A 563 -1.07 29.88 -17.55
CA LEU A 563 -2.46 30.21 -17.82
C LEU A 563 -2.53 31.11 -19.05
N THR A 564 -3.34 30.72 -20.03
CA THR A 564 -3.63 31.58 -21.20
C THR A 564 -4.98 32.25 -21.04
N CYS A 565 -5.03 33.57 -21.13
CA CYS A 565 -6.25 34.36 -21.14
C CYS A 565 -6.46 34.96 -22.53
N GLN A 566 -7.63 34.73 -23.11
CA GLN A 566 -8.01 35.33 -24.38
C GLN A 566 -9.47 35.74 -24.32
N TRP A 567 -9.76 37.02 -24.54
CA TRP A 567 -11.12 37.53 -24.52
C TRP A 567 -11.29 38.71 -25.45
N GLY A 568 -12.52 38.86 -25.95
CA GLY A 568 -12.85 39.92 -26.92
C GLY A 568 -12.07 39.80 -28.23
N GLU A 569 -12.34 40.73 -29.13
CA GLU A 569 -11.63 40.85 -30.42
C GLU A 569 -10.87 42.17 -30.45
N SER A 570 -9.57 42.17 -30.73
CA SER A 570 -8.79 43.41 -30.75
C SER A 570 -9.15 44.31 -31.95
N LEU A 571 -9.27 45.63 -31.73
CA LEU A 571 -9.43 46.61 -32.81
C LEU A 571 -8.14 46.82 -33.61
N GLN A 572 -7.01 46.36 -33.06
CA GLN A 572 -5.68 46.63 -33.58
C GLN A 572 -5.08 45.44 -34.36
N SER A 573 -5.61 44.23 -34.16
CA SER A 573 -5.16 43.00 -34.84
C SER A 573 -5.75 42.79 -36.24
N GLY A 574 -6.67 43.63 -36.70
CA GLY A 574 -7.39 43.50 -37.97
C GLY A 574 -6.89 44.32 -39.16
N THR A 575 -5.78 45.05 -39.05
CA THR A 575 -5.20 45.81 -40.17
C THR A 575 -3.91 45.14 -40.62
N GLY A 576 -4.02 44.15 -41.50
CA GLY A 576 -2.87 43.53 -42.16
C GLY A 576 -2.02 44.60 -42.86
N ALA A 577 -0.89 44.93 -42.24
CA ALA A 577 0.28 45.38 -42.93
C ALA A 577 1.01 44.12 -43.44
N THR A 578 0.69 43.70 -44.67
CA THR A 578 1.65 42.91 -45.46
C THR A 578 2.57 43.88 -46.21
N PRO A 579 3.90 43.75 -46.08
CA PRO A 579 4.85 44.49 -46.91
C PRO A 579 4.91 43.85 -48.31
N SER A 580 4.74 44.69 -49.34
CA SER A 580 5.09 44.50 -50.76
C SER A 580 4.86 43.14 -51.47
N GLY A 581 4.05 43.19 -52.54
CA GLY A 581 4.41 42.59 -53.84
C GLY A 581 4.15 41.09 -54.04
N ALA A 582 2.94 40.74 -54.47
CA ALA A 582 2.71 39.66 -55.42
C ALA A 582 1.44 39.99 -56.20
N MET A 583 1.59 40.17 -57.52
CA MET A 583 0.48 40.05 -58.47
C MET A 583 0.02 38.59 -58.45
N GLU A 584 -1.23 38.34 -58.11
CA GLU A 584 -1.97 37.21 -58.65
C GLU A 584 -3.33 37.73 -59.13
N ASP A 585 -3.51 37.58 -60.44
CA ASP A 585 -4.77 37.79 -61.14
C ASP A 585 -5.76 36.72 -60.67
N ASP A 586 -6.83 37.11 -59.98
CA ASP A 586 -8.04 36.29 -59.95
C ASP A 586 -9.28 37.19 -59.99
N GLU A 587 -9.88 37.22 -61.18
CA GLU A 587 -11.18 37.83 -61.42
C GLU A 587 -12.28 36.93 -60.81
N THR A 588 -12.59 37.14 -59.54
CA THR A 588 -13.89 36.73 -58.98
C THR A 588 -14.55 37.90 -58.27
N LYS A 589 -15.39 38.61 -59.04
CA LYS A 589 -16.45 39.47 -58.51
C LYS A 589 -17.40 38.61 -57.67
N GLY A 590 -17.33 38.72 -56.35
CA GLY A 590 -18.22 38.04 -55.43
C GLY A 590 -18.15 38.57 -54.01
N ASP A 591 -19.04 39.54 -53.71
CA ASP A 591 -19.55 39.90 -52.37
C ASP A 591 -18.58 40.60 -51.38
N GLU A 592 -18.14 41.82 -51.73
CA GLU A 592 -17.47 42.76 -50.80
C GLU A 592 -18.42 43.34 -49.72
N THR A 593 -19.70 42.95 -49.68
CA THR A 593 -20.71 43.55 -48.80
C THR A 593 -20.88 42.88 -47.43
N LYS A 594 -20.18 41.77 -47.14
CA LYS A 594 -20.32 41.05 -45.84
C LYS A 594 -19.22 41.26 -44.81
N ASN A 595 -18.13 41.98 -45.15
CA ASN A 595 -16.99 42.20 -44.24
C ASN A 595 -17.03 43.53 -43.45
N ASP A 596 -18.04 44.37 -43.66
CA ASP A 596 -18.10 45.71 -43.02
C ASP A 596 -19.09 45.79 -41.84
N GLU A 597 -20.13 44.94 -41.80
CA GLU A 597 -21.07 44.91 -40.66
C GLU A 597 -20.42 44.37 -39.38
N THR A 598 -19.49 43.40 -39.47
CA THR A 598 -18.79 42.81 -38.31
C THR A 598 -17.71 43.71 -37.69
N LYS A 599 -17.28 44.78 -38.39
CA LYS A 599 -16.30 45.74 -37.85
C LYS A 599 -16.94 46.79 -36.93
N GLY A 600 -18.22 47.12 -37.13
CA GLY A 600 -18.95 48.09 -36.31
C GLY A 600 -19.12 47.63 -34.86
N ASP A 601 -19.49 46.36 -34.67
CA ASP A 601 -19.72 45.76 -33.35
C ASP A 601 -18.44 45.72 -32.50
N ARG A 602 -17.27 45.54 -33.13
CA ARG A 602 -15.97 45.49 -32.45
C ARG A 602 -15.58 46.79 -31.74
N ILE A 603 -16.12 47.94 -32.19
CA ILE A 603 -15.80 49.29 -31.69
C ILE A 603 -16.39 49.54 -30.30
N PHE A 604 -17.60 49.02 -30.09
CA PHE A 604 -18.36 49.15 -28.85
C PHE A 604 -18.30 47.88 -27.99
N ALA A 605 -17.67 46.82 -28.49
CA ALA A 605 -17.40 45.62 -27.72
C ALA A 605 -16.58 45.93 -26.45
N PRO A 606 -16.66 45.05 -25.43
CA PRO A 606 -15.81 45.11 -24.26
C PRO A 606 -14.30 45.14 -24.61
N ALA A 607 -13.49 45.48 -23.59
CA ALA A 607 -12.04 45.35 -23.66
C ALA A 607 -11.63 43.96 -24.15
N ALA A 608 -10.48 43.89 -24.82
CA ALA A 608 -9.95 42.64 -25.37
C ALA A 608 -8.57 42.37 -24.77
N GLY A 609 -8.16 41.12 -24.75
CA GLY A 609 -6.84 40.75 -24.28
C GLY A 609 -6.39 39.40 -24.78
N ASP A 610 -5.08 39.28 -24.88
CA ASP A 610 -4.34 38.07 -25.22
C ASP A 610 -3.12 38.05 -24.30
N LEU A 611 -3.27 37.34 -23.17
CA LEU A 611 -2.31 37.31 -22.09
C LEU A 611 -1.87 35.87 -21.79
N VAL A 612 -0.58 35.72 -21.52
CA VAL A 612 0.03 34.52 -20.98
C VAL A 612 0.53 34.84 -19.59
N ILE A 613 0.08 34.07 -18.61
CA ILE A 613 0.35 34.28 -17.19
C ILE A 613 1.12 33.07 -16.70
N GLY A 614 2.40 33.27 -16.38
CA GLY A 614 3.23 32.26 -15.73
C GLY A 614 3.09 32.37 -14.22
N TYR A 615 2.66 31.29 -13.56
CA TYR A 615 2.72 31.17 -12.11
C TYR A 615 3.83 30.19 -11.74
N THR A 616 4.67 30.57 -10.79
CA THR A 616 5.69 29.71 -10.21
C THR A 616 5.59 29.71 -8.69
N SER A 617 5.81 28.56 -8.05
CA SER A 617 5.93 28.42 -6.60
C SER A 617 7.15 27.57 -6.27
N GLN A 618 8.06 28.13 -5.47
CA GLN A 618 9.29 27.47 -5.06
C GLN A 618 9.31 27.27 -3.55
N TRP A 619 9.63 26.04 -3.10
CA TRP A 619 9.86 25.77 -1.69
C TRP A 619 11.21 26.32 -1.24
N LEU A 620 11.19 27.17 -0.23
CA LEU A 620 12.36 27.64 0.50
C LEU A 620 12.49 26.80 1.78
N PRO A 621 13.50 25.92 1.89
CA PRO A 621 13.68 25.05 3.05
C PRO A 621 13.83 25.83 4.34
N SER A 622 13.40 25.24 5.45
CA SER A 622 13.60 25.81 6.79
C SER A 622 15.09 26.02 7.06
N GLN A 623 15.47 27.25 7.41
CA GLN A 623 16.75 27.51 8.09
C GLN A 623 16.56 27.36 9.60
N GLU A 624 17.64 27.16 10.37
CA GLU A 624 17.66 26.79 11.81
C GLU A 624 16.77 27.63 12.77
N SER A 625 16.08 28.66 12.30
CA SER A 625 15.19 29.54 13.08
C SER A 625 13.83 29.86 12.44
N GLN A 626 13.52 29.34 11.24
CA GLN A 626 12.25 29.63 10.55
C GLN A 626 11.67 28.37 9.88
N PRO A 627 10.34 28.16 9.95
CA PRO A 627 9.70 27.11 9.15
C PRO A 627 9.94 27.36 7.66
N GLY A 628 9.91 26.29 6.87
CA GLY A 628 9.98 26.42 5.42
C GLY A 628 8.82 27.27 4.88
N SER A 629 9.03 27.94 3.76
CA SER A 629 8.05 28.87 3.18
C SER A 629 8.02 28.74 1.66
N TRP A 630 6.92 29.18 1.05
CA TRP A 630 6.78 29.21 -0.41
C TRP A 630 7.10 30.61 -0.94
N ALA A 631 7.96 30.66 -1.96
CA ALA A 631 8.21 31.85 -2.77
C ALA A 631 7.39 31.76 -4.05
N GLU A 632 6.38 32.62 -4.17
CA GLU A 632 5.46 32.63 -5.31
C GLU A 632 5.72 33.82 -6.22
N ALA A 633 5.54 33.63 -7.52
CA ALA A 633 5.61 34.71 -8.50
C ALA A 633 4.56 34.53 -9.61
N LEU A 634 3.99 35.65 -10.05
CA LEU A 634 3.06 35.74 -11.17
C LEU A 634 3.61 36.72 -12.20
N LEU A 635 3.88 36.25 -13.41
CA LEU A 635 4.41 37.04 -14.52
C LEU A 635 3.40 37.10 -15.65
N LEU A 636 3.03 38.33 -16.05
CA LEU A 636 2.10 38.57 -17.15
C LEU A 636 2.87 38.99 -18.41
N ASN A 637 2.51 38.36 -19.52
CA ASN A 637 3.01 38.63 -20.86
C ASN A 637 1.84 38.78 -21.84
N GLY A 638 1.97 39.61 -22.86
CA GLY A 638 0.96 39.80 -23.91
C GLY A 638 0.35 41.19 -23.92
N PHE A 639 -0.88 41.31 -24.43
CA PHE A 639 -1.53 42.59 -24.65
C PHE A 639 -2.89 42.70 -23.96
N LEU A 640 -3.11 43.86 -23.34
CA LEU A 640 -4.39 44.28 -22.79
C LEU A 640 -4.89 45.49 -23.60
N GLU A 641 -6.00 45.34 -24.32
CA GLU A 641 -6.65 46.42 -25.05
C GLU A 641 -7.86 46.96 -24.29
N VAL A 642 -7.80 48.24 -23.94
CA VAL A 642 -8.90 48.97 -23.30
C VAL A 642 -9.58 49.85 -24.33
N LYS A 643 -10.85 49.54 -24.63
CA LYS A 643 -11.65 50.23 -25.66
C LYS A 643 -12.60 51.29 -25.10
N ASN A 644 -13.06 51.10 -23.88
CA ASN A 644 -13.98 52.01 -23.19
C ASN A 644 -13.20 53.02 -22.35
N LEU A 645 -12.38 53.83 -23.02
CA LEU A 645 -11.63 54.89 -22.36
C LEU A 645 -12.48 56.13 -22.14
N ILE A 646 -12.35 56.70 -20.94
CA ILE A 646 -12.75 58.09 -20.68
C ILE A 646 -11.56 58.96 -21.10
N SER A 647 -11.55 59.41 -22.36
CA SER A 647 -10.48 60.23 -22.92
C SER A 647 -10.82 61.72 -22.88
N TRP A 648 -9.96 62.54 -22.26
CA TRP A 648 -10.14 63.98 -22.15
C TRP A 648 -9.53 64.73 -23.34
N PRO A 649 -10.28 65.61 -24.05
CA PRO A 649 -9.70 66.42 -25.11
C PRO A 649 -8.83 67.56 -24.56
N LEU A 650 -7.68 67.79 -25.21
CA LEU A 650 -6.61 68.74 -24.87
C LEU A 650 -6.95 70.25 -25.02
N GLY A 651 -8.22 70.65 -24.97
CA GLY A 651 -8.55 72.08 -24.96
C GLY A 651 -10.02 72.43 -25.15
N LEU A 652 -10.62 73.01 -24.11
CA LEU A 652 -11.75 73.92 -24.24
C LEU A 652 -11.21 75.27 -24.67
N LYS A 653 -11.12 75.53 -25.98
CA LYS A 653 -10.92 76.90 -26.45
C LYS A 653 -12.22 77.65 -26.21
N SER A 654 -12.20 78.63 -25.31
CA SER A 654 -13.18 79.71 -25.34
C SER A 654 -13.07 80.35 -26.72
N HIS A 655 -14.08 80.19 -27.58
CA HIS A 655 -14.22 81.09 -28.70
C HIS A 655 -14.42 82.49 -28.11
N ALA A 656 -13.45 83.37 -28.37
CA ALA A 656 -13.56 84.77 -28.01
C ALA A 656 -14.81 85.37 -28.68
N GLU A 657 -15.61 86.03 -27.85
CA GLU A 657 -16.54 87.13 -28.14
C GLU A 657 -17.12 87.22 -29.55
N VAL A 658 -18.34 86.70 -29.72
CA VAL A 658 -19.38 87.35 -30.54
C VAL A 658 -20.72 87.18 -29.82
N ASP A 659 -21.29 88.31 -29.37
CA ASP A 659 -22.68 88.57 -29.00
C ASP A 659 -23.41 87.62 -28.01
N GLY A 660 -23.28 87.94 -26.71
CA GLY A 660 -24.46 88.09 -25.85
C GLY A 660 -25.15 86.86 -25.24
N LEU A 661 -24.54 85.67 -25.20
CA LEU A 661 -25.07 84.51 -24.44
C LEU A 661 -23.98 83.80 -23.62
N SER A 662 -24.22 83.63 -22.32
CA SER A 662 -23.33 82.94 -21.36
C SER A 662 -23.35 81.39 -21.52
N PRO A 663 -22.50 80.64 -20.79
CA PRO A 663 -21.70 79.54 -21.33
C PRO A 663 -22.52 78.25 -21.48
N ALA A 664 -22.52 77.65 -22.68
CA ALA A 664 -23.08 76.32 -22.90
C ALA A 664 -21.95 75.28 -22.89
N GLY A 665 -22.03 74.36 -21.93
CA GLY A 665 -21.05 73.33 -21.64
C GLY A 665 -20.94 72.23 -22.70
N VAL A 666 -19.96 71.36 -22.49
CA VAL A 666 -19.83 70.11 -23.24
C VAL A 666 -20.91 69.15 -22.75
N VAL A 667 -21.80 68.77 -23.66
CA VAL A 667 -22.82 67.74 -23.45
C VAL A 667 -22.18 66.39 -23.79
N LEU A 668 -22.07 65.51 -22.79
CA LEU A 668 -21.93 64.07 -23.02
C LEU A 668 -23.18 63.58 -23.77
N PRO A 669 -23.10 62.64 -24.73
CA PRO A 669 -24.30 62.08 -25.33
C PRO A 669 -25.18 61.49 -24.22
N PRO A 670 -26.51 61.72 -24.23
CA PRO A 670 -27.39 61.03 -23.31
C PRO A 670 -27.32 59.53 -23.59
N LEU A 671 -27.11 58.73 -22.54
CA LEU A 671 -27.47 57.32 -22.53
C LEU A 671 -28.96 57.22 -22.91
N PRO A 672 -29.35 56.37 -23.88
CA PRO A 672 -30.77 56.07 -24.04
C PRO A 672 -31.25 55.39 -22.76
N ALA A 673 -32.32 55.92 -22.18
CA ALA A 673 -33.17 55.17 -21.27
C ALA A 673 -33.73 53.94 -22.02
N ALA A 674 -33.96 52.87 -21.28
CA ALA A 674 -34.32 51.54 -21.78
C ALA A 674 -35.67 51.44 -22.53
N ASP A 675 -36.41 52.54 -22.72
CA ASP A 675 -37.72 52.52 -23.38
C ASP A 675 -37.82 53.61 -24.44
N GLY A 676 -37.65 53.24 -25.72
CA GLY A 676 -38.02 54.07 -26.87
C GLY A 676 -37.05 54.01 -28.05
N ASP A 677 -37.45 53.29 -29.10
CA ASP A 677 -36.95 53.27 -30.50
C ASP A 677 -35.59 53.95 -30.81
N GLY A 678 -34.54 53.13 -30.87
CA GLY A 678 -33.40 53.27 -31.78
C GLY A 678 -32.12 53.96 -31.26
N PRO A 679 -30.92 53.36 -31.40
CA PRO A 679 -29.66 54.02 -31.06
C PRO A 679 -29.37 55.19 -32.03
N ARG A 680 -29.15 56.40 -31.50
CA ARG A 680 -28.72 57.55 -32.30
C ARG A 680 -27.21 57.48 -32.56
N SER A 681 -26.87 56.98 -33.74
CA SER A 681 -25.53 56.90 -34.33
C SER A 681 -24.86 58.29 -34.49
N LEU A 682 -23.81 58.56 -33.71
CA LEU A 682 -23.00 59.79 -33.79
C LEU A 682 -21.60 59.49 -34.35
N SER A 683 -21.16 60.29 -35.33
CA SER A 683 -19.75 60.27 -35.77
C SER A 683 -18.86 60.89 -34.68
N HIS A 684 -17.81 60.20 -34.26
CA HIS A 684 -16.96 60.62 -33.14
C HIS A 684 -15.52 60.13 -33.28
N LEU A 685 -14.60 60.66 -32.47
CA LEU A 685 -13.27 60.09 -32.29
C LEU A 685 -13.31 59.10 -31.12
N ARG A 686 -12.97 57.84 -31.41
CA ARG A 686 -12.84 56.79 -30.40
C ARG A 686 -11.38 56.68 -29.96
N HIS A 687 -11.14 56.79 -28.66
CA HIS A 687 -9.83 56.55 -28.07
C HIS A 687 -9.80 55.13 -27.50
N SER A 688 -8.85 54.32 -27.95
CA SER A 688 -8.47 53.06 -27.32
C SER A 688 -7.00 53.07 -26.94
N LEU A 689 -6.62 52.18 -26.02
CA LEU A 689 -5.23 51.93 -25.69
C LEU A 689 -4.96 50.43 -25.68
N ARG A 690 -3.72 50.08 -25.99
CA ARG A 690 -3.20 48.71 -25.88
C ARG A 690 -1.94 48.75 -25.04
N VAL A 691 -1.98 48.08 -23.90
CA VAL A 691 -0.86 47.93 -22.96
C VAL A 691 -0.11 46.66 -23.30
N LEU A 692 1.19 46.77 -23.54
CA LEU A 692 2.09 45.62 -23.64
C LEU A 692 2.57 45.24 -22.23
N LEU A 693 2.21 44.03 -21.80
CA LEU A 693 2.81 43.38 -20.65
C LEU A 693 3.93 42.47 -21.17
N ASN A 694 5.16 42.72 -20.75
CA ASN A 694 6.32 41.89 -21.03
C ASN A 694 7.06 41.62 -19.72
N GLN A 695 6.88 40.43 -19.15
CA GLN A 695 7.42 39.99 -17.85
C GLN A 695 7.04 40.90 -16.67
N HIS A 696 5.81 41.41 -16.67
CA HIS A 696 5.35 42.26 -15.57
C HIS A 696 4.94 41.39 -14.38
N SER A 697 5.61 41.60 -13.24
CA SER A 697 5.28 40.91 -12.01
C SER A 697 4.02 41.48 -11.37
N LEU A 698 3.05 40.61 -11.10
CA LEU A 698 1.89 40.90 -10.25
C LEU A 698 2.20 40.35 -8.85
N PRO A 699 2.38 41.20 -7.83
CA PRO A 699 2.71 40.72 -6.49
C PRO A 699 1.55 39.89 -5.91
N VAL A 700 1.86 38.69 -5.43
CA VAL A 700 0.85 37.70 -5.01
C VAL A 700 0.14 38.17 -3.73
N GLU A 701 0.83 38.93 -2.87
CA GLU A 701 0.28 39.56 -1.68
C GLU A 701 -0.79 40.62 -1.97
N MET A 702 -0.92 41.04 -3.23
CA MET A 702 -2.01 41.91 -3.70
C MET A 702 -3.24 41.13 -4.14
N LEU A 703 -3.21 39.79 -4.10
CA LEU A 703 -4.28 38.93 -4.57
C LEU A 703 -4.92 38.17 -3.41
N ALA A 704 -6.22 37.96 -3.53
CA ALA A 704 -6.99 37.01 -2.73
C ALA A 704 -7.77 36.10 -3.69
N LEU A 705 -8.23 34.94 -3.18
CA LEU A 705 -9.12 34.07 -3.94
C LEU A 705 -10.38 34.85 -4.37
N GLY A 706 -10.74 34.69 -5.65
CA GLY A 706 -11.92 35.27 -6.25
C GLY A 706 -13.20 34.52 -5.87
N GLU A 707 -14.35 35.13 -6.17
CA GLU A 707 -15.69 34.53 -6.03
C GLU A 707 -16.34 34.41 -7.41
N ALA A 708 -17.34 33.53 -7.56
CA ALA A 708 -18.22 33.45 -8.73
C ALA A 708 -17.52 33.46 -10.11
N GLY A 709 -16.63 32.50 -10.35
CA GLY A 709 -15.95 32.31 -11.64
C GLY A 709 -14.65 33.09 -11.79
N GLN A 710 -14.14 33.71 -10.72
CA GLN A 710 -12.85 34.39 -10.71
C GLN A 710 -11.81 33.58 -9.92
N MET A 711 -10.63 33.40 -10.51
CA MET A 711 -9.49 32.79 -9.81
C MET A 711 -8.98 33.74 -8.72
N PHE A 712 -8.75 35.00 -9.07
CA PHE A 712 -8.21 36.00 -8.16
C PHE A 712 -8.99 37.31 -8.19
N ARG A 713 -8.87 38.04 -7.09
CA ARG A 713 -9.30 39.44 -6.94
C ARG A 713 -8.21 40.22 -6.22
N PHE A 714 -8.18 41.54 -6.40
CA PHE A 714 -7.27 42.38 -5.62
C PHE A 714 -7.66 42.37 -4.13
N GLN A 715 -6.67 42.09 -3.27
CA GLN A 715 -6.79 42.18 -1.82
C GLN A 715 -6.57 43.63 -1.38
N GLY A 716 -7.68 44.28 -1.02
CA GLY A 716 -7.69 45.70 -0.66
C GLY A 716 -7.82 46.63 -1.87
N ASP A 717 -7.67 47.92 -1.61
CA ASP A 717 -7.95 49.00 -2.57
C ASP A 717 -6.68 49.58 -3.21
N ARG A 718 -5.53 48.92 -3.02
CA ARG A 718 -4.25 49.38 -3.58
C ARG A 718 -4.16 49.00 -5.07
N PRO A 719 -3.83 49.96 -5.95
CA PRO A 719 -3.66 49.67 -7.37
C PRO A 719 -2.39 48.87 -7.64
N TRP A 720 -2.45 47.90 -8.57
CA TRP A 720 -1.26 47.35 -9.19
C TRP A 720 -0.68 48.39 -10.14
N GLN A 721 0.38 49.05 -9.70
CA GLN A 721 1.06 50.12 -10.43
C GLN A 721 2.28 49.56 -11.14
N LEU A 722 2.35 49.74 -12.46
CA LEU A 722 3.41 49.21 -13.30
C LEU A 722 3.82 50.20 -14.37
N LEU A 723 5.02 50.03 -14.94
CA LEU A 723 5.49 50.84 -16.06
C LEU A 723 5.41 50.01 -17.35
N ALA A 724 4.53 50.39 -18.27
CA ALA A 724 4.33 49.64 -19.50
C ALA A 724 4.45 50.51 -20.76
N VAL A 725 4.78 49.85 -21.87
CA VAL A 725 4.66 50.42 -23.20
C VAL A 725 3.18 50.38 -23.58
N THR A 726 2.60 51.55 -23.82
CA THR A 726 1.19 51.68 -24.21
C THR A 726 1.09 52.31 -25.59
N GLU A 727 0.40 51.64 -26.50
CA GLU A 727 -0.04 52.22 -27.77
C GLU A 727 -1.41 52.86 -27.57
N HIS A 728 -1.52 54.16 -27.84
CA HIS A 728 -2.79 54.86 -27.89
C HIS A 728 -3.25 54.96 -29.34
N GLN A 729 -4.54 54.77 -29.57
CA GLN A 729 -5.17 54.85 -30.87
C GLN A 729 -6.36 55.81 -30.84
N LEU A 730 -6.37 56.80 -31.73
CA LEU A 730 -7.54 57.60 -32.05
C LEU A 730 -8.09 57.16 -33.40
N LEU A 731 -9.33 56.69 -33.38
CA LEU A 731 -10.05 56.16 -34.54
C LEU A 731 -11.24 57.08 -34.85
N ALA A 732 -11.29 57.64 -36.04
CA ALA A 732 -12.50 58.31 -36.51
C ALA A 732 -13.58 57.26 -36.79
N VAL A 733 -14.74 57.40 -36.17
CA VAL A 733 -15.91 56.55 -36.39
C VAL A 733 -16.95 57.41 -37.08
N PHE A 734 -17.36 57.02 -38.28
CA PHE A 734 -18.42 57.71 -39.02
C PHE A 734 -19.69 56.87 -38.99
N ALA A 735 -20.76 57.49 -38.52
CA ALA A 735 -22.05 56.84 -38.38
C ALA A 735 -22.94 57.15 -39.59
N SER A 736 -23.48 56.11 -40.22
CA SER A 736 -24.38 56.21 -41.38
C SER A 736 -25.60 55.31 -41.18
N GLY A 737 -26.69 55.88 -40.65
CA GLY A 737 -27.85 55.09 -40.25
C GLY A 737 -27.52 54.20 -39.04
N SER A 738 -27.81 52.91 -39.12
CA SER A 738 -27.44 51.91 -38.10
C SER A 738 -26.03 51.32 -38.26
N ALA A 739 -25.32 51.68 -39.34
CA ALA A 739 -23.98 51.18 -39.64
C ALA A 739 -22.88 52.17 -39.23
N TYR A 740 -21.72 51.63 -38.88
CA TYR A 740 -20.52 52.38 -38.55
C TYR A 740 -19.42 52.08 -39.57
N SER A 741 -18.73 53.11 -40.03
CA SER A 741 -17.53 52.98 -40.87
C SER A 741 -16.32 53.57 -40.16
N LEU A 742 -15.16 52.95 -40.39
CA LEU A 742 -13.90 53.35 -39.79
C LEU A 742 -13.15 54.32 -40.70
N GLY A 743 -12.83 55.48 -40.12
CA GLY A 743 -12.05 56.53 -40.76
C GLY A 743 -10.56 56.45 -40.48
N GLN A 744 -9.90 57.60 -40.58
CA GLN A 744 -8.48 57.71 -40.31
C GLN A 744 -8.14 57.27 -38.87
N THR A 745 -7.06 56.51 -38.76
CA THR A 745 -6.50 56.07 -37.49
C THR A 745 -5.20 56.84 -37.21
N ARG A 746 -5.05 57.37 -36.00
CA ARG A 746 -3.78 57.89 -35.48
C ARG A 746 -3.33 57.00 -34.34
N ARG A 747 -2.08 56.53 -34.38
CA ARG A 747 -1.47 55.73 -33.32
C ARG A 747 -0.19 56.37 -32.83
N TRP A 748 0.07 56.28 -31.54
CA TRP A 748 1.36 56.62 -30.97
C TRP A 748 1.65 55.73 -29.78
N THR A 749 2.94 55.48 -29.53
CA THR A 749 3.40 54.63 -28.44
C THR A 749 4.13 55.48 -27.41
N THR A 750 3.87 55.22 -26.14
CA THR A 750 4.53 55.89 -25.02
C THR A 750 4.86 54.87 -23.94
N THR A 751 5.91 55.13 -23.18
CA THR A 751 6.17 54.40 -21.93
C THR A 751 5.51 55.21 -20.81
N GLN A 752 4.58 54.61 -20.08
CA GLN A 752 3.86 55.31 -19.02
C GLN A 752 3.53 54.39 -17.84
N THR A 753 3.28 55.00 -16.68
CA THR A 753 2.70 54.26 -15.56
C THR A 753 1.26 53.90 -15.88
N VAL A 754 0.94 52.62 -15.74
CA VAL A 754 -0.41 52.06 -15.83
C VAL A 754 -0.80 51.54 -14.44
N ARG A 755 -2.05 51.76 -14.04
CA ARG A 755 -2.59 51.26 -12.78
C ARG A 755 -3.84 50.42 -13.00
N LEU A 756 -3.83 49.20 -12.49
CA LEU A 756 -4.99 48.30 -12.47
C LEU A 756 -5.56 48.29 -11.05
N MET A 757 -6.85 48.55 -10.89
CA MET A 757 -7.48 48.62 -9.57
C MET A 757 -8.97 48.29 -9.58
N THR A 758 -9.52 47.97 -8.41
CA THR A 758 -10.96 47.84 -8.22
C THR A 758 -11.65 49.19 -8.37
N VAL A 759 -12.97 49.20 -8.62
CA VAL A 759 -13.75 50.45 -8.64
C VAL A 759 -13.63 51.23 -7.33
N ARG A 760 -13.58 50.54 -6.19
CA ARG A 760 -13.35 51.18 -4.88
C ARG A 760 -11.96 51.81 -4.78
N GLY A 761 -10.91 51.09 -5.20
CA GLY A 761 -9.55 51.63 -5.32
C GLY A 761 -9.50 52.85 -6.23
N PHE A 762 -10.24 52.83 -7.34
CA PHE A 762 -10.36 53.98 -8.22
C PHE A 762 -11.02 55.18 -7.52
N LYS A 763 -12.12 55.00 -6.79
CA LYS A 763 -12.74 56.08 -5.98
C LYS A 763 -11.76 56.69 -4.97
N THR A 764 -10.99 55.84 -4.28
CA THR A 764 -9.96 56.30 -3.35
C THR A 764 -8.87 57.08 -4.08
N PHE A 765 -8.41 56.60 -5.23
CA PHE A 765 -7.47 57.31 -6.08
C PHE A 765 -8.03 58.69 -6.51
N LEU A 766 -9.31 58.75 -6.92
CA LEU A 766 -9.95 59.99 -7.33
C LEU A 766 -9.99 61.03 -6.22
N SER A 767 -10.36 60.61 -5.00
CA SER A 767 -10.47 61.52 -3.85
C SER A 767 -9.12 62.05 -3.37
N GLN A 768 -8.03 61.33 -3.65
CA GLN A 768 -6.66 61.69 -3.24
C GLN A 768 -5.86 62.44 -4.32
N SER A 769 -6.33 62.42 -5.58
CA SER A 769 -5.57 62.97 -6.71
C SER A 769 -5.55 64.51 -6.75
N GLN A 770 -4.52 65.14 -6.18
CA GLN A 770 -4.17 66.56 -6.38
C GLN A 770 -2.96 66.71 -7.33
N ALA A 771 -2.97 66.04 -8.49
CA ALA A 771 -1.79 65.92 -9.34
C ALA A 771 -1.49 67.20 -10.15
N GLN A 772 -0.26 67.71 -10.04
CA GLN A 772 0.33 68.71 -10.94
C GLN A 772 0.98 68.01 -12.14
N THR A 773 0.71 68.47 -13.36
CA THR A 773 1.38 67.95 -14.56
C THR A 773 2.75 68.59 -14.69
N VAL A 774 3.77 67.78 -14.94
CA VAL A 774 5.11 68.27 -15.30
C VAL A 774 5.19 68.38 -16.82
N ASP A 775 5.79 69.45 -17.33
CA ASP A 775 6.00 69.67 -18.76
C ASP A 775 6.79 68.49 -19.38
N PRO A 776 6.19 67.71 -20.29
CA PRO A 776 6.84 66.55 -20.88
C PRO A 776 8.06 66.92 -21.75
N ALA A 777 8.18 68.19 -22.19
CA ALA A 777 9.32 68.68 -22.96
C ALA A 777 10.50 69.12 -22.09
N ARG A 778 10.25 69.57 -20.84
CA ARG A 778 11.27 70.24 -20.00
C ARG A 778 11.55 69.56 -18.66
N GLY A 779 10.75 68.57 -18.24
CA GLY A 779 11.01 67.68 -17.09
C GLY A 779 11.09 68.36 -15.72
N GLY A 780 10.84 69.66 -15.60
CA GLY A 780 10.96 70.40 -14.34
C GLY A 780 10.03 71.60 -14.17
N ALA A 781 9.34 72.06 -15.23
CA ALA A 781 8.33 73.10 -15.10
C ALA A 781 6.95 72.47 -14.94
N SER A 782 6.25 72.78 -13.84
CA SER A 782 4.83 72.45 -13.68
C SER A 782 4.02 73.17 -14.77
N LEU A 783 3.19 72.46 -15.53
CA LEU A 783 2.23 73.04 -16.48
C LEU A 783 0.99 73.65 -15.76
N GLY A 784 0.99 73.69 -14.42
CA GLY A 784 -0.09 74.19 -13.58
C GLY A 784 -0.91 73.10 -12.91
N GLN A 785 -1.98 73.50 -12.22
CA GLN A 785 -2.95 72.56 -11.63
C GLN A 785 -3.76 71.88 -12.74
N THR A 786 -3.57 70.57 -12.90
CA THR A 786 -4.29 69.77 -13.90
C THR A 786 -5.69 69.37 -13.48
N SER A 787 -6.11 69.71 -12.25
CA SER A 787 -7.49 69.50 -11.79
C SER A 787 -8.50 70.17 -12.72
N LEU A 788 -8.15 71.27 -13.39
CA LEU A 788 -9.02 71.94 -14.35
C LEU A 788 -9.29 71.14 -15.64
N GLY A 789 -8.43 70.17 -15.99
CA GLY A 789 -8.55 69.38 -17.22
C GLY A 789 -8.86 67.89 -17.00
N LEU A 790 -8.32 67.28 -15.94
CA LEU A 790 -8.55 65.86 -15.62
C LEU A 790 -9.80 65.62 -14.77
N TRP A 791 -10.18 66.60 -13.93
CA TRP A 791 -11.19 66.43 -12.88
C TRP A 791 -11.99 67.71 -12.74
N ASN A 792 -12.80 68.05 -13.75
CA ASN A 792 -13.83 69.07 -13.51
C ASN A 792 -14.56 68.68 -12.22
N SER A 793 -14.61 69.56 -11.22
CA SER A 793 -15.21 69.29 -9.92
C SER A 793 -16.63 68.75 -10.06
N ALA A 794 -17.34 69.15 -11.11
CA ALA A 794 -18.67 68.63 -11.46
C ALA A 794 -18.67 67.15 -11.86
N LEU A 795 -17.69 66.68 -12.65
CA LEU A 795 -17.59 65.27 -13.04
C LEU A 795 -17.06 64.43 -11.89
N GLN A 796 -16.04 64.91 -11.18
CA GLN A 796 -15.55 64.24 -9.98
C GLN A 796 -16.68 64.07 -8.96
N ALA A 797 -17.53 65.10 -8.78
CA ALA A 797 -18.76 65.02 -8.00
C ALA A 797 -19.80 64.06 -8.61
N GLN A 798 -19.96 63.95 -9.93
CA GLN A 798 -20.84 62.94 -10.53
C GLN A 798 -20.36 61.50 -10.30
N LEU A 799 -19.04 61.28 -10.33
CA LEU A 799 -18.43 59.96 -10.12
C LEU A 799 -18.39 59.56 -8.64
N LEU A 800 -18.28 60.52 -7.71
CA LEU A 800 -18.06 60.28 -6.28
C LEU A 800 -19.20 60.70 -5.34
N ASP A 801 -20.02 61.71 -5.69
CA ASP A 801 -20.83 62.51 -4.74
C ASP A 801 -22.28 62.78 -5.22
N ALA A 802 -22.77 62.04 -6.24
CA ALA A 802 -24.18 62.13 -6.66
C ALA A 802 -25.10 61.32 -5.71
N ALA A 803 -26.41 61.61 -5.67
CA ALA A 803 -27.39 60.83 -4.89
C ALA A 803 -27.42 59.32 -5.27
N THR A 804 -26.97 59.00 -6.48
CA THR A 804 -26.59 57.67 -6.97
C THR A 804 -25.27 57.83 -7.75
N PRO A 805 -24.10 57.66 -7.10
CA PRO A 805 -22.82 57.84 -7.80
C PRO A 805 -22.72 56.83 -8.94
N ALA A 806 -22.29 57.27 -10.13
CA ALA A 806 -22.23 56.38 -11.30
C ALA A 806 -21.35 55.15 -11.04
N LEU A 807 -20.31 55.31 -10.21
CA LEU A 807 -19.40 54.23 -9.81
C LEU A 807 -19.95 53.33 -8.67
N ASP A 808 -21.16 53.59 -8.15
CA ASP A 808 -21.88 52.72 -7.20
C ASP A 808 -22.91 51.80 -7.88
N GLU A 809 -23.03 51.87 -9.21
CA GLU A 809 -23.84 50.91 -9.95
C GLU A 809 -23.32 49.49 -9.72
N ALA A 810 -24.21 48.59 -9.28
CA ALA A 810 -23.85 47.21 -8.94
C ALA A 810 -23.15 46.48 -10.09
N ALA A 811 -23.47 46.82 -11.34
CA ALA A 811 -22.85 46.27 -12.54
C ALA A 811 -21.35 46.63 -12.68
N LEU A 812 -20.90 47.74 -12.08
CA LEU A 812 -19.50 48.17 -12.11
C LEU A 812 -18.68 47.55 -10.97
N GLY A 813 -19.31 47.07 -9.90
CA GLY A 813 -18.62 46.50 -8.74
C GLY A 813 -17.71 45.31 -9.07
N ALA A 814 -17.98 44.63 -10.20
CA ALA A 814 -17.19 43.52 -10.72
C ALA A 814 -16.22 43.91 -11.86
N MET A 815 -16.01 45.21 -12.13
CA MET A 815 -15.12 45.66 -13.21
C MET A 815 -13.71 45.99 -12.71
N LEU A 816 -12.72 45.72 -13.57
CA LEU A 816 -11.34 46.15 -13.38
C LEU A 816 -11.13 47.53 -14.04
N MET A 817 -10.67 48.50 -13.28
CA MET A 817 -10.37 49.85 -13.76
C MET A 817 -8.90 49.94 -14.19
N VAL A 818 -8.66 50.50 -15.37
CA VAL A 818 -7.32 50.78 -15.91
C VAL A 818 -7.12 52.28 -16.00
N GLU A 819 -6.14 52.80 -15.28
CA GLU A 819 -5.71 54.19 -15.34
C GLU A 819 -4.38 54.29 -16.09
N ALA A 820 -4.34 55.15 -17.10
CA ALA A 820 -3.22 55.31 -18.03
C ALA A 820 -3.17 56.76 -18.55
N SER A 821 -3.18 57.72 -17.63
CA SER A 821 -3.26 59.14 -17.95
C SER A 821 -1.93 59.70 -18.47
N ALA A 822 -2.01 60.69 -19.35
CA ALA A 822 -0.85 61.35 -19.96
C ALA A 822 0.11 62.02 -18.93
N LEU A 823 -0.35 62.25 -17.71
CA LEU A 823 0.45 62.74 -16.58
C LEU A 823 1.63 61.82 -16.24
N HIS A 824 1.55 60.56 -16.64
CA HIS A 824 2.51 59.52 -16.28
C HIS A 824 3.42 59.11 -17.45
N TRP A 825 3.46 59.89 -18.53
CA TRP A 825 4.36 59.65 -19.65
C TRP A 825 5.82 59.84 -19.22
N LEU A 826 6.64 58.82 -19.45
CA LEU A 826 8.08 58.91 -19.31
C LEU A 826 8.71 59.35 -20.63
N ARG A 827 9.65 60.29 -20.56
CA ARG A 827 10.45 60.70 -21.71
C ARG A 827 11.35 59.55 -22.15
N THR A 828 11.06 58.94 -23.30
CA THR A 828 12.10 58.29 -24.10
C THR A 828 12.62 59.32 -25.10
N SER A 829 13.89 59.70 -24.99
CA SER A 829 14.53 60.37 -26.13
C SER A 829 14.63 59.32 -27.23
N PRO A 830 14.13 59.56 -28.45
CA PRO A 830 14.37 58.63 -29.55
C PRO A 830 15.89 58.49 -29.72
N VAL A 831 16.39 57.25 -29.74
CA VAL A 831 17.75 56.96 -30.21
C VAL A 831 17.75 57.00 -31.72
#